data_AF-A0A964W597-F1
#
_entry.id   AF-A0A964W597-F1
#
_cell.length_a   1.000
_cell.length_b   1.000
_cell.length_c   1.000
_cell.angle_alpha   90.00
_cell.angle_beta   90.00
_cell.angle_gamma   90.00
#
_symmetry.space_group_name_H-M   'P 1'
#
loop_
_entity.id
_entity.type
_entity.pdbx_description
1 polymer ?
#
loop_
_entity_poly.entity_id
_entity_poly.type
_entity_poly.pdbx_seq_one_letter_code
_entity_poly.pdbx_strand_id
1 'polypeptide(L)'
;MAIIRVTLDTEKFTTKPSGNTTGKIQSRFKTDYDKYIAEITPLALLYEVGRQGRSWKPAIFNGEGTGNAHFKELHVLGIDIDDVDNWTIADTIETLNTYNLDYTGIYKTFSYQENKQKHRIIFELPAIVNDKRLVTLLYLLFMEVLPADKQCKDPARLFFGGNNEPIVGTNKPLDLGNLYYAFCDKMSSLPSSNKTKKLQEIGSKCGINIVNGQLDIKVSAIDGKVANNFSSTVIPYLYIKNYCETEKSCHLLFPNFQIPSLQYKTRGRRTAVYEDVEKSYIPISETLNYGTEKIDMNKLANSCHLLDDVLYGGYWAYHNQLRLLLYNIHPIKGAVKSVINSMIYNSHGDKSYVHRIKNVVNTAIKNEYVPENCSSDNCPHYNDCSIINKGYKNLNSYYTDEKLKHVNFIEDVWDLEDKFGQTPTDIVELIGFPEKVELKTMEKDFKIAFDNYFTSLSREDNKNSLILLKAPTGLGKTEALINSNWDKFSGKRVAIAVPTHKLKEELAERFMNKGLRVATKPEKVLIKDEQSEKHIQNLFEIGHSKASLLYHKHLKDNIDIPEYSNYLNQFEQFKQADIVITTHADILLNKADNYDAIIVDEDILLSSLETGVVAIKSIKASLLLLQDELDFDVPLINAMLDFINDDNSIVLDLRFSENILKKQFKYVENIVESSNPDSNLLKFISSEYLVKEKNYKGDFIYYGKRRELPNCPIMVLSASALNEVYQRTYYLERNVIFHDLNIVKDSGNLLQDLTLSFSRTNFTNKGIEAIEHIKDLLQILGKNLTDYTVLTFKSAIDNFKEVGFNVVEDIYFGNTTGYDSLNGKNLIVAGTPHIPSGNIKIASLLLFHYMFNNQSIEIAEEMNTQKRYQINGVLIRFPSYDNCYIRLTQFYLVQTELLQAVGRARLNRNKNNEVLLFSNFPLQETHSFYMDRKCIKG
;
A
#
# COMPACT_ATOMS: atom_id res chain seq x y z
N MET A 1 -35.56 -13.91 11.89
CA MET A 1 -35.25 -14.25 10.49
C MET A 1 -35.22 -12.96 9.70
N ALA A 2 -34.26 -12.77 8.79
CA ALA A 2 -34.17 -11.54 8.02
C ALA A 2 -35.33 -11.41 7.03
N ILE A 3 -35.87 -10.20 6.97
CA ILE A 3 -36.87 -9.81 5.99
C ILE A 3 -36.11 -9.36 4.74
N ILE A 4 -36.46 -9.93 3.59
CA ILE A 4 -35.95 -9.53 2.28
C ILE A 4 -37.02 -8.73 1.54
N ARG A 5 -36.57 -7.88 0.62
CA ARG A 5 -37.44 -7.17 -0.32
C ARG A 5 -37.26 -7.72 -1.73
N VAL A 6 -38.37 -8.08 -2.36
CA VAL A 6 -38.43 -8.48 -3.78
C VAL A 6 -39.67 -7.91 -4.44
N THR A 7 -39.68 -7.84 -5.77
CA THR A 7 -40.91 -7.52 -6.51
C THR A 7 -41.67 -8.83 -6.79
N LEU A 8 -42.86 -9.01 -6.20
CA LEU A 8 -43.63 -10.27 -6.26
C LEU A 8 -45.05 -10.01 -6.76
N ASP A 9 -45.52 -10.82 -7.72
CA ASP A 9 -46.87 -10.70 -8.25
C ASP A 9 -47.93 -11.17 -7.25
N THR A 10 -49.10 -10.54 -7.27
CA THR A 10 -50.23 -10.95 -6.44
C THR A 10 -51.00 -12.12 -7.05
N GLU A 11 -50.92 -12.29 -8.38
CA GLU A 11 -51.59 -13.36 -9.08
C GLU A 11 -50.82 -14.68 -9.00
N LYS A 12 -51.57 -15.75 -8.75
CA LYS A 12 -51.08 -17.13 -8.74
C LYS A 12 -51.35 -17.77 -10.10
N PHE A 13 -50.43 -18.58 -10.57
CA PHE A 13 -50.55 -19.27 -11.85
C PHE A 13 -50.33 -20.77 -11.66
N THR A 14 -51.08 -21.57 -12.42
CA THR A 14 -50.91 -23.02 -12.50
C THR A 14 -50.15 -23.46 -13.75
N THR A 15 -49.97 -22.54 -14.71
CA THR A 15 -49.23 -22.73 -15.97
C THR A 15 -48.37 -21.50 -16.27
N LYS A 16 -47.33 -21.68 -17.10
CA LYS A 16 -46.39 -20.60 -17.44
C LYS A 16 -47.12 -19.44 -18.14
N PRO A 17 -47.06 -18.21 -17.59
CA PRO A 17 -47.60 -17.03 -18.26
C PRO A 17 -46.91 -16.80 -19.61
N SER A 18 -47.69 -16.44 -20.64
CA SER A 18 -47.18 -16.15 -21.99
C SER A 18 -47.90 -14.95 -22.63
N GLY A 19 -47.26 -14.35 -23.64
CA GLY A 19 -47.84 -13.28 -24.46
C GLY A 19 -48.41 -12.12 -23.64
N ASN A 20 -49.72 -11.89 -23.79
CA ASN A 20 -50.43 -10.79 -23.14
C ASN A 20 -50.38 -10.87 -21.60
N THR A 21 -50.39 -12.07 -21.03
CA THR A 21 -50.33 -12.25 -19.57
C THR A 21 -48.99 -11.80 -19.01
N THR A 22 -47.88 -12.11 -19.70
CA THR A 22 -46.55 -11.60 -19.34
C THR A 22 -46.49 -10.07 -19.41
N GLY A 23 -47.14 -9.47 -20.42
CA GLY A 23 -47.28 -8.02 -20.54
C GLY A 23 -48.06 -7.41 -19.35
N LYS A 24 -49.14 -8.06 -18.92
CA LYS A 24 -49.93 -7.63 -17.75
C LYS A 24 -49.12 -7.69 -16.46
N ILE A 25 -48.34 -8.76 -16.23
CA ILE A 25 -47.45 -8.89 -15.06
C ILE A 25 -46.46 -7.71 -15.02
N GLN A 26 -45.79 -7.43 -16.13
CA GLN A 26 -44.84 -6.31 -16.19
C GLN A 26 -45.53 -4.95 -16.02
N SER A 27 -46.74 -4.80 -16.56
CA SER A 27 -47.54 -3.59 -16.35
C SER A 27 -47.90 -3.39 -14.88
N ARG A 28 -48.34 -4.43 -14.18
CA ARG A 28 -48.64 -4.38 -12.73
C ARG A 28 -47.46 -3.88 -11.93
N PHE A 29 -46.29 -4.49 -12.13
CA PHE A 29 -45.05 -4.07 -11.46
C PHE A 29 -44.65 -2.63 -11.76
N LYS A 30 -45.10 -2.06 -12.90
CA LYS A 30 -44.79 -0.69 -13.30
C LYS A 30 -45.81 0.33 -12.79
N THR A 31 -47.11 0.02 -12.85
CA THR A 31 -48.18 1.00 -12.58
C THR A 31 -48.48 1.19 -11.10
N ASP A 32 -48.23 0.18 -10.27
CA ASP A 32 -48.55 0.19 -8.84
C ASP A 32 -47.38 -0.42 -8.06
N TYR A 33 -46.18 0.13 -8.29
CA TYR A 33 -44.90 -0.45 -7.90
C TYR A 33 -44.83 -0.82 -6.41
N ASP A 34 -45.21 0.09 -5.53
CA ASP A 34 -45.12 -0.10 -4.08
C ASP A 34 -45.98 -1.27 -3.58
N LYS A 35 -47.13 -1.53 -4.22
CA LYS A 35 -48.02 -2.64 -3.89
C LYS A 35 -47.40 -4.02 -4.16
N TYR A 36 -46.44 -4.10 -5.09
CA TYR A 36 -45.80 -5.35 -5.50
C TYR A 36 -44.42 -5.56 -4.87
N ILE A 37 -43.96 -4.65 -4.00
CA ILE A 37 -42.80 -4.89 -3.16
C ILE A 37 -43.25 -5.78 -1.99
N ALA A 38 -42.78 -7.02 -1.97
CA ALA A 38 -43.02 -7.93 -0.87
C ALA A 38 -41.87 -7.87 0.14
N GLU A 39 -42.21 -7.56 1.39
CA GLU A 39 -41.37 -7.82 2.56
C GLU A 39 -41.69 -9.22 3.08
N ILE A 40 -40.80 -10.16 2.82
CA ILE A 40 -41.04 -11.59 3.01
C ILE A 40 -39.77 -12.26 3.53
N THR A 41 -39.86 -13.45 4.12
CA THR A 41 -38.65 -14.24 4.44
C THR A 41 -38.18 -15.00 3.18
N PRO A 42 -36.89 -15.33 3.03
CA PRO A 42 -36.40 -16.12 1.91
C PRO A 42 -37.17 -17.44 1.74
N LEU A 43 -37.43 -18.14 2.84
CA LEU A 43 -38.19 -19.40 2.82
C LEU A 43 -39.64 -19.20 2.37
N ALA A 44 -40.32 -18.15 2.82
CA ALA A 44 -41.69 -17.87 2.37
C ALA A 44 -41.72 -17.46 0.88
N LEU A 45 -40.72 -16.72 0.41
CA LEU A 45 -40.56 -16.43 -1.03
C LEU A 45 -40.47 -17.72 -1.85
N LEU A 46 -39.65 -18.69 -1.41
CA LEU A 46 -39.50 -19.99 -2.06
C LEU A 46 -40.84 -20.71 -2.24
N TYR A 47 -41.72 -20.70 -1.23
CA TYR A 47 -43.04 -21.31 -1.32
C TYR A 47 -44.02 -20.52 -2.20
N GLU A 48 -44.00 -19.18 -2.12
CA GLU A 48 -44.85 -18.33 -2.96
C GLU A 48 -44.53 -18.45 -4.46
N VAL A 49 -43.25 -18.62 -4.82
CA VAL A 49 -42.87 -18.78 -6.23
C VAL A 49 -42.88 -20.24 -6.67
N GLY A 50 -42.44 -21.17 -5.82
CA GLY A 50 -42.31 -22.59 -6.17
C GLY A 50 -43.63 -23.34 -6.19
N ARG A 51 -44.48 -23.12 -5.17
CA ARG A 51 -45.76 -23.84 -4.98
C ARG A 51 -46.96 -23.05 -5.48
N GLN A 52 -47.00 -21.74 -5.22
CA GLN A 52 -48.14 -20.90 -5.59
C GLN A 52 -48.01 -20.29 -7.00
N GLY A 53 -46.88 -20.53 -7.68
CA GLY A 53 -46.70 -20.16 -9.09
C GLY A 53 -46.65 -18.67 -9.38
N ARG A 54 -46.34 -17.84 -8.37
CA ARG A 54 -46.24 -16.40 -8.55
C ARG A 54 -44.99 -16.04 -9.35
N SER A 55 -45.11 -15.00 -10.17
CA SER A 55 -43.99 -14.42 -10.89
C SER A 55 -43.30 -13.37 -10.03
N TRP A 56 -41.98 -13.21 -10.17
CA TRP A 56 -41.21 -12.31 -9.32
C TRP A 56 -39.98 -11.75 -10.02
N LYS A 57 -39.46 -10.63 -9.51
CA LYS A 57 -38.14 -10.09 -9.82
C LYS A 57 -37.32 -10.02 -8.54
N PRO A 58 -36.07 -10.51 -8.54
CA PRO A 58 -35.18 -10.39 -7.40
C PRO A 58 -34.91 -8.94 -7.00
N ALA A 59 -34.83 -8.04 -7.98
CA ALA A 59 -34.52 -6.64 -7.76
C ALA A 59 -35.71 -5.80 -7.27
N ILE A 60 -35.35 -4.76 -6.53
CA ILE A 60 -36.16 -3.60 -6.19
C ILE A 60 -35.74 -2.45 -7.11
N PHE A 61 -36.71 -1.64 -7.51
CA PHE A 61 -36.56 -0.51 -8.43
C PHE A 61 -36.86 0.85 -7.76
N ASN A 62 -36.60 1.94 -8.49
CA ASN A 62 -36.81 3.32 -8.03
C ASN A 62 -38.24 3.87 -8.27
N GLY A 63 -39.17 3.04 -8.76
CA GLY A 63 -40.57 3.41 -9.03
C GLY A 63 -40.83 4.02 -10.43
N GLU A 64 -39.81 4.43 -11.16
CA GLU A 64 -39.95 5.01 -12.52
C GLU A 64 -40.05 3.93 -13.61
N GLY A 65 -39.70 2.68 -13.27
CA GLY A 65 -39.84 1.52 -14.13
C GLY A 65 -39.29 0.26 -13.48
N THR A 66 -39.44 -0.87 -14.16
CA THR A 66 -39.02 -2.20 -13.67
C THR A 66 -37.89 -2.80 -14.52
N GLY A 67 -37.27 -1.94 -15.32
CA GLY A 67 -36.12 -2.27 -16.15
C GLY A 67 -34.82 -1.99 -15.43
N ASN A 68 -33.75 -2.43 -16.06
CA ASN A 68 -32.39 -2.30 -15.57
C ASN A 68 -31.91 -0.88 -15.25
N ALA A 69 -32.46 0.13 -15.92
CA ALA A 69 -32.17 1.53 -15.68
C ALA A 69 -32.73 2.05 -14.34
N HIS A 70 -33.67 1.32 -13.76
CA HIS A 70 -34.39 1.69 -12.55
C HIS A 70 -33.98 0.83 -11.36
N PHE A 71 -32.96 -0.04 -11.51
CA PHE A 71 -32.46 -0.89 -10.44
C PHE A 71 -32.06 -0.05 -9.21
N LYS A 72 -32.53 -0.45 -8.04
CA LYS A 72 -32.25 0.23 -6.77
C LYS A 72 -31.41 -0.66 -5.85
N GLU A 73 -31.85 -1.89 -5.62
CA GLU A 73 -31.18 -2.81 -4.72
C GLU A 73 -31.58 -4.27 -4.94
N LEU A 74 -30.78 -5.20 -4.39
CA LEU A 74 -30.95 -6.63 -4.49
C LEU A 74 -30.70 -7.30 -3.13
N HIS A 75 -31.62 -8.19 -2.71
CA HIS A 75 -31.54 -8.92 -1.45
C HIS A 75 -31.30 -10.42 -1.63
N VAL A 76 -31.69 -10.95 -2.78
CA VAL A 76 -31.60 -12.36 -3.15
C VAL A 76 -31.16 -12.48 -4.59
N LEU A 77 -30.51 -13.59 -4.94
CA LEU A 77 -30.22 -13.97 -6.33
C LEU A 77 -31.10 -15.15 -6.73
N GLY A 78 -31.69 -15.05 -7.92
CA GLY A 78 -32.35 -16.17 -8.59
C GLY A 78 -31.48 -16.68 -9.74
N ILE A 79 -31.14 -17.98 -9.76
CA ILE A 79 -30.41 -18.63 -10.86
C ILE A 79 -31.36 -19.56 -11.62
N ASP A 80 -31.40 -19.45 -12.96
CA ASP A 80 -32.25 -20.26 -13.85
C ASP A 80 -31.40 -21.34 -14.53
N ILE A 81 -31.72 -22.61 -14.27
CA ILE A 81 -31.15 -23.76 -14.97
C ILE A 81 -32.18 -24.22 -16.00
N ASP A 82 -31.94 -23.89 -17.27
CA ASP A 82 -32.86 -24.16 -18.38
C ASP A 82 -32.18 -24.95 -19.49
N ASP A 83 -32.81 -26.05 -19.90
CA ASP A 83 -32.50 -26.85 -21.09
C ASP A 83 -31.02 -27.32 -21.20
N VAL A 84 -30.43 -27.72 -20.08
CA VAL A 84 -29.08 -28.30 -20.01
C VAL A 84 -29.15 -29.82 -20.13
N ASP A 85 -28.50 -30.38 -21.14
CA ASP A 85 -28.42 -31.83 -21.32
C ASP A 85 -27.60 -32.47 -20.18
N ASN A 86 -28.08 -33.59 -19.65
CA ASN A 86 -27.43 -34.37 -18.58
C ASN A 86 -27.15 -33.59 -17.27
N TRP A 87 -27.95 -32.58 -16.95
CA TRP A 87 -27.86 -31.88 -15.68
C TRP A 87 -29.17 -31.97 -14.90
N THR A 88 -29.08 -32.49 -13.68
CA THR A 88 -30.21 -32.75 -12.79
C THR A 88 -30.23 -31.79 -11.59
N ILE A 89 -31.33 -31.83 -10.84
CA ILE A 89 -31.42 -31.17 -9.54
C ILE A 89 -30.39 -31.77 -8.56
N ALA A 90 -30.11 -33.07 -8.66
CA ALA A 90 -29.11 -33.73 -7.81
C ALA A 90 -27.69 -33.19 -8.08
N ASP A 91 -27.31 -33.05 -9.36
CA ASP A 91 -26.01 -32.49 -9.76
C ASP A 91 -25.84 -31.04 -9.27
N THR A 92 -26.94 -30.29 -9.27
CA THR A 92 -26.98 -28.94 -8.70
C THR A 92 -26.71 -28.97 -7.21
N ILE A 93 -27.42 -29.81 -6.45
CA ILE A 93 -27.23 -29.93 -5.00
C ILE A 93 -25.82 -30.42 -4.68
N GLU A 94 -25.28 -31.37 -5.44
CA GLU A 94 -23.91 -31.86 -5.27
C GLU A 94 -22.88 -30.75 -5.50
N THR A 95 -23.05 -29.95 -6.56
CA THR A 95 -22.16 -28.81 -6.85
C THR A 95 -22.22 -27.77 -5.73
N LEU A 96 -23.42 -27.44 -5.25
CA LEU A 96 -23.59 -26.50 -4.14
C LEU A 96 -22.94 -27.00 -2.85
N ASN A 97 -23.09 -28.30 -2.54
CA ASN A 97 -22.47 -28.91 -1.37
C ASN A 97 -20.94 -28.97 -1.49
N THR A 98 -20.41 -29.30 -2.67
CA THR A 98 -18.97 -29.39 -2.94
C THR A 98 -18.25 -28.08 -2.63
N TYR A 99 -18.86 -26.95 -3.03
CA TYR A 99 -18.30 -25.62 -2.81
C TYR A 99 -18.85 -24.92 -1.56
N ASN A 100 -19.63 -25.61 -0.72
CA ASN A 100 -20.24 -25.06 0.48
C ASN A 100 -21.01 -23.73 0.21
N LEU A 101 -21.82 -23.75 -0.85
CA LEU A 101 -22.67 -22.63 -1.28
C LEU A 101 -24.04 -22.75 -0.62
N ASP A 102 -24.24 -22.03 0.47
CA ASP A 102 -25.53 -21.93 1.16
C ASP A 102 -26.60 -21.33 0.25
N TYR A 103 -27.82 -21.89 0.30
CA TYR A 103 -28.95 -21.49 -0.55
C TYR A 103 -30.28 -21.64 0.19
N THR A 104 -31.27 -20.84 -0.21
CA THR A 104 -32.62 -20.86 0.36
C THR A 104 -33.37 -22.11 -0.07
N GLY A 105 -33.32 -22.41 -1.37
CA GLY A 105 -33.94 -23.61 -1.92
C GLY A 105 -34.06 -23.60 -3.44
N ILE A 106 -34.60 -24.70 -3.96
CA ILE A 106 -34.75 -24.98 -5.38
C ILE A 106 -36.24 -25.20 -5.68
N TYR A 107 -36.74 -24.64 -6.77
CA TYR A 107 -38.09 -24.93 -7.24
C TYR A 107 -38.11 -25.33 -8.72
N LYS A 108 -38.97 -26.28 -9.04
CA LYS A 108 -39.21 -26.76 -10.42
C LYS A 108 -39.99 -25.71 -11.19
N THR A 109 -39.56 -25.40 -12.41
CA THR A 109 -40.31 -24.46 -13.26
C THR A 109 -41.60 -25.11 -13.80
N PHE A 110 -42.56 -24.32 -14.29
CA PHE A 110 -43.77 -24.84 -14.96
C PHE A 110 -43.50 -25.76 -16.16
N SER A 111 -42.30 -25.69 -16.76
CA SER A 111 -41.90 -26.49 -17.91
C SER A 111 -40.99 -27.67 -17.53
N TYR A 112 -40.92 -28.00 -16.24
CA TYR A 112 -40.16 -29.15 -15.75
C TYR A 112 -40.65 -30.46 -16.37
N GLN A 113 -39.70 -31.30 -16.79
CA GLN A 113 -39.93 -32.68 -17.22
C GLN A 113 -38.83 -33.55 -16.61
N GLU A 114 -39.07 -34.84 -16.40
CA GLU A 114 -38.11 -35.70 -15.71
C GLU A 114 -36.80 -35.89 -16.49
N ASN A 115 -36.89 -35.94 -17.82
CA ASN A 115 -35.76 -35.99 -18.74
C ASN A 115 -35.08 -34.61 -18.95
N LYS A 116 -35.71 -33.52 -18.51
CA LYS A 116 -35.24 -32.14 -18.65
C LYS A 116 -35.61 -31.36 -17.39
N GLN A 117 -34.80 -31.53 -16.35
CA GLN A 117 -35.11 -31.04 -15.01
C GLN A 117 -34.90 -29.52 -14.89
N LYS A 118 -35.73 -28.72 -15.55
CA LYS A 118 -35.68 -27.24 -15.52
C LYS A 118 -36.06 -26.71 -14.15
N HIS A 119 -35.13 -26.08 -13.45
CA HIS A 119 -35.30 -25.63 -12.08
C HIS A 119 -34.60 -24.30 -11.81
N ARG A 120 -34.98 -23.66 -10.70
CA ARG A 120 -34.44 -22.38 -10.26
C ARG A 120 -33.96 -22.45 -8.83
N ILE A 121 -32.90 -21.73 -8.54
CA ILE A 121 -32.27 -21.70 -7.22
C ILE A 121 -32.42 -20.28 -6.66
N ILE A 122 -32.76 -20.17 -5.39
CA ILE A 122 -32.82 -18.89 -4.66
C ILE A 122 -31.68 -18.86 -3.65
N PHE A 123 -30.86 -17.82 -3.72
CA PHE A 123 -29.79 -17.52 -2.77
C PHE A 123 -30.12 -16.25 -1.99
N GLU A 124 -30.04 -16.29 -0.66
CA GLU A 124 -30.06 -15.10 0.16
C GLU A 124 -28.68 -14.43 0.14
N LEU A 125 -28.61 -13.12 -0.14
CA LEU A 125 -27.35 -12.39 -0.09
C LEU A 125 -27.02 -11.96 1.34
N PRO A 126 -25.74 -12.01 1.75
CA PRO A 126 -25.30 -11.64 3.10
C PRO A 126 -25.39 -10.12 3.35
N ALA A 127 -25.48 -9.31 2.29
CA ALA A 127 -25.69 -7.86 2.34
C ALA A 127 -26.65 -7.42 1.23
N ILE A 128 -27.29 -6.25 1.39
CA ILE A 128 -28.06 -5.62 0.33
C ILE A 128 -27.08 -5.06 -0.69
N VAL A 129 -27.22 -5.47 -1.95
CA VAL A 129 -26.38 -4.99 -3.05
C VAL A 129 -27.11 -3.88 -3.79
N ASN A 130 -26.55 -2.68 -3.84
CA ASN A 130 -27.11 -1.53 -4.56
C ASN A 130 -26.30 -1.16 -5.82
N ASP A 131 -25.12 -1.76 -6.01
CA ASP A 131 -24.37 -1.67 -7.27
C ASP A 131 -24.73 -2.80 -8.22
N LYS A 132 -25.35 -2.42 -9.33
CA LYS A 132 -25.67 -3.33 -10.42
C LYS A 132 -24.46 -4.07 -10.98
N ARG A 133 -23.26 -3.48 -10.99
CA ARG A 133 -22.03 -4.15 -11.49
C ARG A 133 -21.66 -5.33 -10.63
N LEU A 134 -21.80 -5.21 -9.32
CA LEU A 134 -21.61 -6.32 -8.40
C LEU A 134 -22.67 -7.40 -8.64
N VAL A 135 -23.93 -7.04 -8.87
CA VAL A 135 -24.96 -8.03 -9.25
C VAL A 135 -24.59 -8.76 -10.55
N THR A 136 -24.19 -8.03 -11.59
CA THR A 136 -23.74 -8.59 -12.86
C THR A 136 -22.54 -9.54 -12.65
N LEU A 137 -21.58 -9.14 -11.82
CA LEU A 137 -20.43 -9.96 -11.46
C LEU A 137 -20.88 -11.26 -10.77
N LEU A 138 -21.75 -11.20 -9.77
CA LEU A 138 -22.25 -12.39 -9.07
C LEU A 138 -22.94 -13.37 -10.03
N TYR A 139 -23.76 -12.86 -10.96
CA TYR A 139 -24.34 -13.70 -12.02
C TYR A 139 -23.28 -14.32 -12.93
N LEU A 140 -22.26 -13.55 -13.32
CA LEU A 140 -21.16 -14.06 -14.14
C LEU A 140 -20.37 -15.14 -13.42
N LEU A 141 -20.08 -14.99 -12.13
CA LEU A 141 -19.41 -16.02 -11.33
C LEU A 141 -20.25 -17.30 -11.27
N PHE A 142 -21.56 -17.18 -10.99
CA PHE A 142 -22.45 -18.35 -10.95
C PHE A 142 -22.58 -19.07 -12.29
N MET A 143 -22.54 -18.36 -13.42
CA MET A 143 -22.58 -19.00 -14.75
C MET A 143 -21.35 -19.85 -15.07
N GLU A 144 -20.27 -19.66 -14.32
CA GLU A 144 -19.07 -20.48 -14.44
C GLU A 144 -19.09 -21.69 -13.50
N VAL A 145 -19.78 -21.55 -12.37
CA VAL A 145 -19.92 -22.60 -11.34
C VAL A 145 -21.06 -23.56 -11.67
N LEU A 146 -22.17 -23.05 -12.21
CA LEU A 146 -23.38 -23.77 -12.56
C LEU A 146 -23.72 -23.55 -14.05
N PRO A 147 -24.39 -24.50 -14.73
CA PRO A 147 -24.79 -24.34 -16.13
C PRO A 147 -26.05 -23.48 -16.25
N ALA A 148 -25.98 -22.25 -15.74
CA ALA A 148 -27.06 -21.29 -15.79
C ALA A 148 -27.27 -20.73 -17.20
N ASP A 149 -28.52 -20.40 -17.55
CA ASP A 149 -28.86 -19.77 -18.82
C ASP A 149 -28.05 -18.46 -18.98
N LYS A 150 -27.32 -18.34 -20.10
CA LYS A 150 -26.46 -17.19 -20.46
C LYS A 150 -27.20 -15.85 -20.42
N GLN A 151 -28.52 -15.85 -20.53
CA GLN A 151 -29.36 -14.66 -20.43
C GLN A 151 -29.69 -14.23 -18.98
N CYS A 152 -29.21 -14.94 -17.96
CA CYS A 152 -29.47 -14.63 -16.54
C CYS A 152 -28.64 -13.48 -15.95
N LYS A 153 -27.85 -12.74 -16.74
CA LYS A 153 -26.99 -11.63 -16.24
C LYS A 153 -27.75 -10.36 -15.87
N ASP A 154 -29.08 -10.37 -15.94
CA ASP A 154 -29.94 -9.21 -15.85
C ASP A 154 -30.61 -9.09 -14.46
N PRO A 155 -30.24 -8.11 -13.60
CA PRO A 155 -30.87 -7.89 -12.30
C PRO A 155 -32.39 -7.67 -12.38
N ALA A 156 -32.88 -7.11 -13.49
CA ALA A 156 -34.29 -6.82 -13.71
C ALA A 156 -35.08 -8.00 -14.30
N ARG A 157 -34.46 -9.20 -14.38
CA ARG A 157 -35.08 -10.39 -14.98
C ARG A 157 -36.33 -10.82 -14.22
N LEU A 158 -37.36 -11.12 -15.01
CA LEU A 158 -38.61 -11.72 -14.53
C LEU A 158 -38.44 -13.24 -14.45
N PHE A 159 -38.66 -13.79 -13.26
CA PHE A 159 -38.72 -15.21 -13.01
C PHE A 159 -40.19 -15.63 -12.88
N PHE A 160 -40.56 -16.68 -13.60
CA PHE A 160 -41.85 -17.32 -13.41
C PHE A 160 -41.79 -18.30 -12.23
N GLY A 161 -42.94 -18.57 -11.63
CA GLY A 161 -43.05 -19.57 -10.59
C GLY A 161 -43.04 -21.01 -11.12
N GLY A 162 -43.43 -21.93 -10.24
CA GLY A 162 -43.78 -23.32 -10.52
C GLY A 162 -45.07 -23.71 -9.81
N ASN A 163 -45.43 -24.99 -9.90
CA ASN A 163 -46.62 -25.56 -9.28
C ASN A 163 -46.30 -26.80 -8.43
N ASN A 164 -45.06 -26.91 -7.96
CA ASN A 164 -44.56 -28.07 -7.24
C ASN A 164 -44.10 -27.69 -5.83
N GLU A 165 -43.99 -28.68 -4.96
CA GLU A 165 -43.36 -28.47 -3.67
C GLU A 165 -41.86 -28.15 -3.88
N PRO A 166 -41.36 -27.01 -3.36
CA PRO A 166 -39.96 -26.66 -3.49
C PRO A 166 -39.08 -27.50 -2.58
N ILE A 167 -37.81 -27.65 -2.94
CA ILE A 167 -36.77 -28.28 -2.13
C ILE A 167 -36.14 -27.19 -1.27
N VAL A 168 -36.23 -27.34 0.05
CA VAL A 168 -35.63 -26.39 1.00
C VAL A 168 -34.13 -26.68 1.10
N GLY A 169 -33.31 -25.62 0.98
CA GLY A 169 -31.86 -25.70 1.13
C GLY A 169 -31.41 -25.53 2.57
N THR A 170 -30.19 -25.01 2.76
CA THR A 170 -29.65 -24.71 4.10
C THR A 170 -30.36 -23.53 4.77
N ASN A 171 -31.05 -22.71 3.97
CA ASN A 171 -31.78 -21.52 4.43
C ASN A 171 -30.88 -20.55 5.23
N LYS A 172 -29.64 -20.40 4.76
CA LYS A 172 -28.64 -19.46 5.27
C LYS A 172 -28.19 -18.51 4.14
N PRO A 173 -27.67 -17.32 4.48
CA PRO A 173 -27.06 -16.43 3.50
C PRO A 173 -25.87 -17.09 2.79
N LEU A 174 -25.76 -16.83 1.50
CA LEU A 174 -24.65 -17.26 0.65
C LEU A 174 -23.34 -16.61 1.10
N ASP A 175 -22.30 -17.41 1.33
CA ASP A 175 -20.95 -16.91 1.48
C ASP A 175 -20.35 -16.55 0.11
N LEU A 176 -20.09 -15.26 -0.14
CA LEU A 176 -19.60 -14.82 -1.45
C LEU A 176 -18.13 -15.19 -1.68
N GLY A 177 -17.36 -15.43 -0.63
CA GLY A 177 -15.99 -15.95 -0.71
C GLY A 177 -15.97 -17.38 -1.25
N ASN A 178 -16.86 -18.24 -0.77
CA ASN A 178 -17.02 -19.60 -1.30
C ASN A 178 -17.44 -19.60 -2.77
N LEU A 179 -18.34 -18.69 -3.17
CA LEU A 179 -18.71 -18.51 -4.59
C LEU A 179 -17.50 -18.14 -5.45
N TYR A 180 -16.68 -17.18 -4.98
CA TYR A 180 -15.50 -16.76 -5.71
C TYR A 180 -14.44 -17.88 -5.79
N TYR A 181 -14.27 -18.66 -4.71
CA TYR A 181 -13.43 -19.85 -4.71
C TYR A 181 -13.90 -20.88 -5.74
N ALA A 182 -15.19 -21.19 -5.78
CA ALA A 182 -15.78 -22.10 -6.76
C ALA A 182 -15.51 -21.65 -8.20
N PHE A 183 -15.64 -20.34 -8.46
CA PHE A 183 -15.29 -19.76 -9.76
C PHE A 183 -13.80 -19.95 -10.09
N CYS A 184 -12.89 -19.64 -9.15
CA CYS A 184 -11.46 -19.77 -9.36
C CYS A 184 -11.05 -21.21 -9.64
N ASP A 185 -11.65 -22.18 -8.95
CA ASP A 185 -11.47 -23.62 -9.18
C ASP A 185 -11.94 -24.03 -10.58
N LYS A 186 -13.11 -23.56 -11.03
CA LYS A 186 -13.53 -23.79 -12.43
C LYS A 186 -12.59 -23.13 -13.44
N MET A 187 -12.05 -21.95 -13.15
CA MET A 187 -11.12 -21.26 -14.03
C MET A 187 -9.74 -21.93 -14.11
N SER A 188 -9.28 -22.58 -13.04
CA SER A 188 -8.00 -23.29 -13.03
C SER A 188 -8.00 -24.53 -13.93
N SER A 189 -9.16 -25.17 -14.11
CA SER A 189 -9.36 -26.32 -15.00
C SER A 189 -9.30 -25.99 -16.50
N LEU A 190 -9.29 -24.70 -16.87
CA LEU A 190 -9.28 -24.24 -18.26
C LEU A 190 -7.85 -24.05 -18.80
N PRO A 191 -7.60 -24.33 -20.09
CA PRO A 191 -6.36 -23.92 -20.76
C PRO A 191 -6.12 -22.40 -20.64
N SER A 192 -4.86 -21.99 -20.52
CA SER A 192 -4.44 -20.61 -20.26
C SER A 192 -5.03 -19.57 -21.23
N SER A 193 -5.09 -19.88 -22.53
CA SER A 193 -5.68 -19.01 -23.54
C SER A 193 -7.19 -18.80 -23.35
N ASN A 194 -7.91 -19.85 -22.96
CA ASN A 194 -9.35 -19.80 -22.69
C ASN A 194 -9.65 -19.07 -21.38
N LYS A 195 -8.84 -19.30 -20.35
CA LYS A 195 -8.93 -18.59 -19.06
C LYS A 195 -8.77 -17.09 -19.25
N THR A 196 -7.72 -16.64 -19.93
CA THR A 196 -7.48 -15.22 -20.21
C THR A 196 -8.65 -14.57 -20.96
N LYS A 197 -9.14 -15.23 -22.01
CA LYS A 197 -10.29 -14.74 -22.80
C LYS A 197 -11.55 -14.60 -21.94
N LYS A 198 -11.82 -15.57 -21.08
CA LYS A 198 -13.01 -15.58 -20.22
C LYS A 198 -12.94 -14.52 -19.13
N LEU A 199 -11.77 -14.34 -18.53
CA LEU A 199 -11.53 -13.28 -17.56
C LEU A 199 -11.66 -11.90 -18.20
N GLN A 200 -11.16 -11.70 -19.42
CA GLN A 200 -11.35 -10.47 -20.19
C GLN A 200 -12.83 -10.20 -20.52
N GLU A 201 -13.59 -11.26 -20.83
CA GLU A 201 -15.04 -11.15 -21.06
C GLU A 201 -15.80 -10.74 -19.79
N ILE A 202 -15.45 -11.32 -18.64
CA ILE A 202 -16.04 -10.95 -17.34
C ILE A 202 -15.61 -9.53 -16.95
N GLY A 203 -14.31 -9.25 -17.06
CA GLY A 203 -13.65 -7.96 -16.83
C GLY A 203 -14.35 -6.82 -17.53
N SER A 204 -14.51 -6.95 -18.84
CA SER A 204 -15.27 -6.00 -19.66
C SER A 204 -16.70 -5.88 -19.15
N LYS A 205 -17.49 -6.97 -19.10
CA LYS A 205 -18.94 -6.91 -18.79
C LYS A 205 -19.31 -6.25 -17.46
N CYS A 206 -18.48 -6.36 -16.42
CA CYS A 206 -18.74 -5.72 -15.12
C CYS A 206 -17.86 -4.50 -14.84
N GLY A 207 -16.88 -4.20 -15.71
CA GLY A 207 -15.95 -3.08 -15.56
C GLY A 207 -14.97 -3.28 -14.40
N ILE A 208 -14.55 -4.51 -14.13
CA ILE A 208 -13.59 -4.85 -13.07
C ILE A 208 -12.17 -4.95 -13.62
N ASN A 209 -11.19 -4.53 -12.83
CA ASN A 209 -9.78 -4.72 -13.14
C ASN A 209 -9.39 -6.20 -13.21
N ILE A 210 -8.41 -6.50 -14.06
CA ILE A 210 -7.75 -7.80 -14.12
C ILE A 210 -6.30 -7.57 -13.77
N VAL A 211 -5.83 -8.18 -12.70
CA VAL A 211 -4.46 -8.05 -12.20
C VAL A 211 -3.88 -9.46 -12.15
N ASN A 212 -2.69 -9.64 -12.74
CA ASN A 212 -1.98 -10.93 -12.78
C ASN A 212 -2.82 -12.10 -13.33
N GLY A 213 -3.67 -11.84 -14.33
CA GLY A 213 -4.52 -12.87 -14.92
C GLY A 213 -5.62 -13.38 -13.99
N GLN A 214 -6.08 -12.56 -13.04
CA GLN A 214 -7.21 -12.81 -12.15
C GLN A 214 -8.09 -11.56 -12.06
N LEU A 215 -9.37 -11.75 -11.71
CA LEU A 215 -10.28 -10.62 -11.40
C LEU A 215 -9.80 -9.95 -10.11
N ASP A 216 -9.64 -8.62 -10.11
CA ASP A 216 -9.20 -7.84 -8.94
C ASP A 216 -10.33 -7.72 -7.92
N ILE A 217 -10.49 -8.78 -7.11
CA ILE A 217 -11.53 -8.93 -6.09
C ILE A 217 -10.87 -9.24 -4.76
N LYS A 218 -11.11 -8.40 -3.75
CA LYS A 218 -10.74 -8.71 -2.36
C LYS A 218 -11.89 -9.44 -1.68
N VAL A 219 -11.57 -10.43 -0.86
CA VAL A 219 -12.52 -11.17 -0.03
C VAL A 219 -12.30 -10.77 1.43
N SER A 220 -13.36 -10.41 2.16
CA SER A 220 -13.25 -10.07 3.59
C SER A 220 -14.37 -10.72 4.40
N ALA A 221 -14.05 -11.18 5.60
CA ALA A 221 -15.02 -11.75 6.53
C ALA A 221 -15.82 -10.66 7.24
N ILE A 222 -17.12 -10.88 7.42
CA ILE A 222 -17.94 -10.10 8.34
C ILE A 222 -18.06 -10.89 9.64
N ASP A 223 -17.53 -10.33 10.72
CA ASP A 223 -17.81 -10.79 12.08
C ASP A 223 -18.91 -9.92 12.69
N GLY A 224 -19.82 -10.50 13.47
CA GLY A 224 -21.00 -9.82 14.03
C GLY A 224 -20.74 -8.55 14.87
N LYS A 225 -19.47 -8.24 15.19
CA LYS A 225 -19.04 -6.99 15.85
C LYS A 225 -18.74 -5.84 14.88
N VAL A 226 -18.45 -6.14 13.61
CA VAL A 226 -18.00 -5.16 12.60
C VAL A 226 -19.17 -4.45 11.89
N ALA A 227 -20.38 -5.03 11.95
CA ALA A 227 -21.59 -4.47 11.35
C ALA A 227 -21.94 -3.05 11.87
N ASN A 228 -21.50 -2.68 13.08
CA ASN A 228 -21.77 -1.36 13.67
C ASN A 228 -20.72 -0.27 13.33
N ASN A 229 -19.58 -0.62 12.73
CA ASN A 229 -18.51 0.35 12.40
C ASN A 229 -18.42 0.68 10.90
N PHE A 230 -19.13 -0.03 10.03
CA PHE A 230 -19.31 0.38 8.65
C PHE A 230 -20.44 1.40 8.57
N SER A 231 -20.13 2.70 8.66
CA SER A 231 -21.11 3.70 8.27
C SER A 231 -21.49 3.47 6.80
N SER A 232 -22.77 3.67 6.46
CA SER A 232 -23.35 3.55 5.11
C SER A 232 -22.71 4.47 4.05
N THR A 233 -21.62 5.16 4.41
CA THR A 233 -20.90 6.18 3.64
C THR A 233 -19.52 5.71 3.14
N VAL A 234 -19.01 4.56 3.59
CA VAL A 234 -17.62 4.14 3.31
C VAL A 234 -17.50 3.19 2.11
N ILE A 235 -18.56 2.49 1.72
CA ILE A 235 -18.56 1.56 0.57
C ILE A 235 -19.81 1.83 -0.30
N PRO A 236 -19.70 2.52 -1.44
CA PRO A 236 -20.85 2.98 -2.22
C PRO A 236 -21.70 1.89 -2.90
N TYR A 237 -21.38 0.60 -2.71
CA TYR A 237 -21.93 -0.53 -3.48
C TYR A 237 -22.65 -1.61 -2.64
N LEU A 238 -22.54 -1.52 -1.31
CA LEU A 238 -23.02 -2.54 -0.38
C LEU A 238 -23.64 -1.87 0.85
N TYR A 239 -24.80 -2.36 1.27
CA TYR A 239 -25.39 -2.04 2.56
C TYR A 239 -25.46 -3.31 3.39
N ILE A 240 -24.63 -3.39 4.44
CA ILE A 240 -24.59 -4.54 5.33
C ILE A 240 -25.93 -4.60 6.07
N LYS A 241 -26.65 -5.71 5.91
CA LYS A 241 -27.87 -5.94 6.69
C LYS A 241 -27.47 -6.11 8.15
N ASN A 242 -28.17 -5.44 9.07
CA ASN A 242 -28.07 -5.73 10.49
C ASN A 242 -28.58 -7.17 10.72
N TYR A 243 -27.71 -8.16 10.64
CA TYR A 243 -28.04 -9.53 11.04
C TYR A 243 -27.82 -9.72 12.52
N CYS A 244 -28.84 -10.29 13.15
CA CYS A 244 -28.75 -11.03 14.40
C CYS A 244 -27.58 -12.01 14.37
N GLU A 245 -26.75 -11.94 15.41
CA GLU A 245 -26.06 -13.02 16.14
C GLU A 245 -26.10 -14.42 15.51
N THR A 246 -25.50 -14.62 14.32
CA THR A 246 -25.15 -15.96 13.86
C THR A 246 -23.66 -16.16 14.06
N GLU A 247 -23.29 -17.17 14.86
CA GLU A 247 -21.93 -17.51 15.32
C GLU A 247 -20.92 -17.89 14.20
N LYS A 248 -21.24 -17.66 12.92
CA LYS A 248 -20.36 -17.95 11.78
C LYS A 248 -20.12 -16.70 10.93
N SER A 249 -18.84 -16.43 10.65
CA SER A 249 -18.35 -15.42 9.72
C SER A 249 -18.79 -15.73 8.29
N CYS A 250 -19.46 -14.80 7.59
CA CYS A 250 -19.71 -14.87 6.15
C CYS A 250 -18.79 -13.89 5.40
N HIS A 251 -18.35 -14.22 4.19
CA HIS A 251 -17.46 -13.33 3.41
C HIS A 251 -18.21 -12.47 2.38
N LEU A 252 -17.69 -11.26 2.17
CA LEU A 252 -18.08 -10.33 1.10
C LEU A 252 -16.99 -10.22 0.04
N LEU A 253 -17.40 -9.83 -1.17
CA LEU A 253 -16.51 -9.46 -2.26
C LEU A 253 -16.40 -7.94 -2.37
N PHE A 254 -15.18 -7.46 -2.58
CA PHE A 254 -14.84 -6.06 -2.83
C PHE A 254 -14.12 -5.95 -4.17
N PRO A 255 -14.87 -5.85 -5.28
CA PRO A 255 -14.31 -5.71 -6.61
C PRO A 255 -13.68 -4.33 -6.81
N ASN A 256 -12.50 -4.28 -7.44
CA ASN A 256 -11.91 -3.02 -7.90
C ASN A 256 -12.41 -2.66 -9.31
N PHE A 257 -13.45 -1.84 -9.39
CA PHE A 257 -14.01 -1.40 -10.67
C PHE A 257 -13.19 -0.27 -11.32
N GLN A 258 -13.01 -0.33 -12.64
CA GLN A 258 -12.26 0.63 -13.47
C GLN A 258 -12.78 2.07 -13.41
N ILE A 259 -14.06 2.26 -13.10
CA ILE A 259 -14.69 3.57 -12.93
C ILE A 259 -15.51 3.59 -11.63
N PRO A 260 -15.58 4.71 -10.88
CA PRO A 260 -16.31 4.75 -9.62
C PRO A 260 -17.85 4.66 -9.73
N SER A 261 -18.47 4.93 -10.88
CA SER A 261 -19.93 4.80 -11.06
C SER A 261 -20.37 4.82 -12.53
N LEU A 262 -21.53 4.21 -12.82
CA LEU A 262 -22.23 4.30 -14.12
C LEU A 262 -23.18 5.52 -14.12
N GLN A 263 -23.09 6.41 -15.12
CA GLN A 263 -24.06 7.49 -15.33
C GLN A 263 -25.02 7.15 -16.47
N TYR A 264 -26.34 7.23 -16.23
CA TYR A 264 -27.37 7.11 -17.28
C TYR A 264 -27.56 8.44 -18.01
N LYS A 265 -27.59 8.42 -19.35
CA LYS A 265 -28.21 9.50 -20.15
C LYS A 265 -29.47 8.97 -20.83
N THR A 266 -30.60 9.60 -20.52
CA THR A 266 -31.83 9.49 -21.30
C THR A 266 -31.69 10.34 -22.57
N ARG A 267 -31.59 9.70 -23.73
CA ARG A 267 -31.91 10.33 -25.03
C ARG A 267 -32.88 9.47 -25.82
N GLY A 268 -33.75 10.14 -26.54
CA GLY A 268 -35.07 9.67 -26.92
C GLY A 268 -35.14 8.49 -27.89
N ARG A 269 -36.30 7.83 -27.81
CA ARG A 269 -36.89 6.81 -28.70
C ARG A 269 -36.10 5.52 -28.92
N ARG A 270 -36.57 4.50 -28.18
CA ARG A 270 -36.58 3.07 -28.50
C ARG A 270 -35.22 2.42 -28.79
N THR A 271 -34.31 2.51 -27.83
CA THR A 271 -33.51 1.38 -27.29
C THR A 271 -32.63 1.95 -26.18
N ALA A 272 -32.74 1.40 -24.96
CA ALA A 272 -31.75 1.66 -23.92
C ALA A 272 -30.51 0.83 -24.26
N VAL A 273 -29.59 1.41 -25.04
CA VAL A 273 -28.32 0.76 -25.38
C VAL A 273 -27.26 1.20 -24.38
N TYR A 274 -26.60 0.23 -23.76
CA TYR A 274 -25.34 0.41 -23.04
C TYR A 274 -24.24 0.73 -24.07
N GLU A 275 -24.10 1.98 -24.50
CA GLU A 275 -22.79 2.39 -25.02
C GLU A 275 -21.92 2.75 -23.83
N ASP A 276 -21.00 1.85 -23.46
CA ASP A 276 -19.61 2.21 -23.09
C ASP A 276 -18.80 1.05 -22.49
N VAL A 277 -19.37 -0.15 -22.34
CA VAL A 277 -18.60 -1.30 -21.84
C VAL A 277 -17.90 -2.07 -22.97
N GLU A 278 -18.52 -2.18 -24.16
CA GLU A 278 -17.90 -2.89 -25.30
C GLU A 278 -16.90 -2.03 -26.10
N LYS A 279 -16.86 -0.70 -25.90
CA LYS A 279 -15.94 0.21 -26.61
C LYS A 279 -14.72 0.65 -25.79
N SER A 280 -14.59 0.21 -24.54
CA SER A 280 -13.47 0.59 -23.66
C SER A 280 -12.29 -0.39 -23.71
N TYR A 281 -11.98 -0.94 -24.89
CA TYR A 281 -10.60 -1.31 -25.18
C TYR A 281 -9.89 -0.07 -25.72
N ILE A 282 -9.21 0.67 -24.84
CA ILE A 282 -8.22 1.67 -25.24
C ILE A 282 -6.97 1.37 -24.41
N PRO A 283 -5.92 0.77 -25.01
CA PRO A 283 -4.61 0.77 -24.40
C PRO A 283 -4.23 2.23 -24.20
N ILE A 284 -4.10 2.69 -22.95
CA ILE A 284 -3.34 3.90 -22.66
C ILE A 284 -1.87 3.48 -22.70
N SER A 285 -1.40 3.17 -23.91
CA SER A 285 0.01 2.99 -24.18
C SER A 285 0.31 3.71 -25.48
N GLU A 286 1.27 4.64 -25.39
CA GLU A 286 2.13 5.15 -26.47
C GLU A 286 1.83 6.49 -27.19
N THR A 287 0.63 7.09 -27.16
CA THR A 287 0.34 8.26 -28.03
C THR A 287 0.27 9.66 -27.37
N LEU A 288 0.60 9.85 -26.09
CA LEU A 288 0.44 11.17 -25.43
C LEU A 288 1.71 12.05 -25.36
N ASN A 289 2.80 11.64 -26.03
CA ASN A 289 4.11 12.28 -25.95
C ASN A 289 4.59 12.82 -27.32
N TYR A 290 3.70 13.44 -28.10
CA TYR A 290 4.04 14.03 -29.41
C TYR A 290 4.77 15.38 -29.26
N GLY A 291 5.68 15.64 -30.19
CA GLY A 291 6.57 16.80 -30.20
C GLY A 291 7.95 16.47 -29.65
N THR A 292 9.01 17.04 -30.25
CA THR A 292 10.39 16.91 -29.75
C THR A 292 10.85 18.15 -28.98
N GLU A 293 10.15 19.28 -29.14
CA GLU A 293 10.50 20.55 -28.53
C GLU A 293 9.94 20.62 -27.10
N LYS A 294 10.82 20.78 -26.09
CA LYS A 294 10.39 20.91 -24.69
C LYS A 294 10.32 22.39 -24.31
N ILE A 295 9.13 22.92 -24.05
CA ILE A 295 8.91 24.34 -23.67
C ILE A 295 8.27 24.44 -22.27
N ASP A 296 8.47 25.56 -21.59
CA ASP A 296 7.78 25.93 -20.34
C ASP A 296 6.36 26.43 -20.67
N MET A 297 5.35 25.67 -20.24
CA MET A 297 3.95 25.96 -20.54
C MET A 297 3.45 27.25 -19.87
N ASN A 298 4.02 27.66 -18.73
CA ASN A 298 3.65 28.91 -18.06
C ASN A 298 4.16 30.12 -18.82
N LYS A 299 5.39 30.07 -19.35
CA LYS A 299 5.92 31.14 -20.22
C LYS A 299 5.19 31.22 -21.56
N LEU A 300 4.86 30.07 -22.12
CA LEU A 300 4.10 29.98 -23.37
C LEU A 300 2.68 30.54 -23.18
N ALA A 301 2.02 30.22 -22.06
CA ALA A 301 0.75 30.78 -21.64
C ALA A 301 0.85 32.31 -21.47
N ASN A 302 1.77 32.80 -20.64
CA ASN A 302 1.97 34.24 -20.40
C ASN A 302 2.23 35.07 -21.69
N SER A 303 2.72 34.43 -22.74
CA SER A 303 2.96 35.08 -24.03
C SER A 303 1.74 35.12 -24.93
N CYS A 304 0.75 34.26 -24.70
CA CYS A 304 -0.47 34.13 -25.50
C CYS A 304 -1.71 34.14 -24.60
N HIS A 305 -2.42 35.25 -24.55
CA HIS A 305 -3.62 35.41 -23.71
C HIS A 305 -4.65 34.29 -23.92
N LEU A 306 -4.85 33.82 -25.17
CA LEU A 306 -5.79 32.73 -25.44
C LEU A 306 -5.34 31.39 -24.82
N LEU A 307 -4.03 31.11 -24.77
CA LEU A 307 -3.51 29.90 -24.16
C LEU A 307 -3.54 29.99 -22.63
N ASP A 308 -3.19 31.14 -22.07
CA ASP A 308 -3.27 31.43 -20.63
C ASP A 308 -4.69 31.28 -20.09
N ASP A 309 -5.64 31.90 -20.78
CA ASP A 309 -7.07 31.80 -20.49
C ASP A 309 -7.53 30.34 -20.44
N VAL A 310 -7.08 29.51 -21.38
CA VAL A 310 -7.45 28.08 -21.46
C VAL A 310 -6.79 27.24 -20.37
N LEU A 311 -5.53 27.48 -20.04
CA LEU A 311 -4.81 26.68 -19.05
C LEU A 311 -5.16 27.08 -17.62
N TYR A 312 -5.26 28.37 -17.36
CA TYR A 312 -5.30 28.92 -16.00
C TYR A 312 -6.48 29.85 -15.75
N GLY A 313 -6.99 30.53 -16.79
CA GLY A 313 -8.13 31.45 -16.68
C GLY A 313 -9.53 30.80 -16.66
N GLY A 314 -9.61 29.47 -16.81
CA GLY A 314 -10.89 28.75 -16.85
C GLY A 314 -11.69 28.95 -18.13
N TYR A 315 -11.08 29.54 -19.17
CA TYR A 315 -11.74 29.88 -20.42
C TYR A 315 -12.06 28.65 -21.25
N TRP A 316 -13.26 28.63 -21.81
CA TRP A 316 -13.73 27.57 -22.68
C TRP A 316 -13.41 27.88 -24.15
N ALA A 317 -12.31 27.33 -24.66
CA ALA A 317 -12.01 27.44 -26.09
C ALA A 317 -12.99 26.63 -26.94
N TYR A 318 -13.67 27.29 -27.88
CA TYR A 318 -14.54 26.65 -28.87
C TYR A 318 -13.70 26.12 -30.06
N HIS A 319 -14.36 25.45 -31.01
CA HIS A 319 -13.70 24.62 -32.03
C HIS A 319 -12.56 25.32 -32.80
N ASN A 320 -12.75 26.58 -33.21
CA ASN A 320 -11.74 27.30 -34.00
C ASN A 320 -10.54 27.74 -33.15
N GLN A 321 -10.78 28.19 -31.91
CA GLN A 321 -9.74 28.56 -30.95
C GLN A 321 -8.93 27.34 -30.51
N LEU A 322 -9.62 26.23 -30.23
CA LEU A 322 -8.98 24.97 -29.85
C LEU A 322 -8.14 24.41 -31.00
N ARG A 323 -8.64 24.46 -32.24
CA ARG A 323 -7.86 24.08 -33.44
C ARG A 323 -6.60 24.95 -33.56
N LEU A 324 -6.76 26.28 -33.46
CA LEU A 324 -5.66 27.23 -33.53
C LEU A 324 -4.58 26.89 -32.49
N LEU A 325 -4.96 26.67 -31.23
CA LEU A 325 -4.01 26.33 -30.17
C LEU A 325 -3.33 24.99 -30.44
N LEU A 326 -4.10 23.93 -30.68
CA LEU A 326 -3.56 22.58 -30.86
C LEU A 326 -2.60 22.51 -32.05
N TYR A 327 -2.92 23.17 -33.17
CA TYR A 327 -2.06 23.15 -34.36
C TYR A 327 -0.76 23.91 -34.12
N ASN A 328 -0.77 24.96 -33.30
CA ASN A 328 0.42 25.74 -33.00
C ASN A 328 1.32 25.11 -31.92
N ILE A 329 0.79 24.27 -31.02
CA ILE A 329 1.54 23.69 -29.90
C ILE A 329 1.83 22.19 -30.03
N HIS A 330 1.24 21.47 -30.99
CA HIS A 330 1.50 20.04 -31.16
C HIS A 330 2.97 19.64 -31.43
N PRO A 331 3.86 20.51 -31.96
CA PRO A 331 5.29 20.20 -32.05
C PRO A 331 6.00 20.19 -30.67
N ILE A 332 5.34 20.66 -29.62
CA ILE A 332 5.87 20.79 -28.26
C ILE A 332 5.49 19.56 -27.41
N LYS A 333 6.50 18.86 -26.89
CA LYS A 333 6.34 17.67 -26.06
C LYS A 333 5.50 17.96 -24.81
N GLY A 334 4.35 17.30 -24.70
CA GLY A 334 3.45 17.38 -23.54
C GLY A 334 2.47 18.56 -23.54
N ALA A 335 2.61 19.56 -24.43
CA ALA A 335 1.73 20.75 -24.46
C ALA A 335 0.27 20.41 -24.78
N VAL A 336 0.08 19.44 -25.69
CA VAL A 336 -1.25 18.92 -26.06
C VAL A 336 -1.92 18.26 -24.85
N LYS A 337 -1.17 17.53 -24.02
CA LYS A 337 -1.68 16.91 -22.79
C LYS A 337 -2.16 17.97 -21.80
N SER A 338 -1.41 19.07 -21.65
CA SER A 338 -1.77 20.17 -20.74
C SER A 338 -3.04 20.89 -21.18
N VAL A 339 -3.19 21.21 -22.48
CA VAL A 339 -4.42 21.82 -23.01
C VAL A 339 -5.60 20.85 -22.90
N ILE A 340 -5.41 19.56 -23.16
CA ILE A 340 -6.45 18.54 -22.97
C ILE A 340 -6.87 18.48 -21.50
N ASN A 341 -5.93 18.39 -20.56
CA ASN A 341 -6.23 18.29 -19.13
C ASN A 341 -6.96 19.53 -18.62
N SER A 342 -6.53 20.72 -19.05
CA SER A 342 -7.16 21.98 -18.66
C SER A 342 -8.55 22.14 -19.28
N MET A 343 -8.73 21.75 -20.55
CA MET A 343 -10.06 21.73 -21.17
C MET A 343 -10.97 20.66 -20.55
N ILE A 344 -10.43 19.52 -20.09
CA ILE A 344 -11.20 18.53 -19.32
C ILE A 344 -11.66 19.14 -17.99
N TYR A 345 -10.75 19.80 -17.28
CA TYR A 345 -11.03 20.48 -16.03
C TYR A 345 -12.08 21.60 -16.22
N ASN A 346 -11.90 22.47 -17.22
CA ASN A 346 -12.80 23.58 -17.57
C ASN A 346 -14.12 23.12 -18.22
N SER A 347 -14.20 21.88 -18.72
CA SER A 347 -15.44 21.30 -19.28
C SER A 347 -16.45 20.91 -18.22
N HIS A 348 -16.08 20.95 -16.94
CA HIS A 348 -16.86 20.38 -15.84
C HIS A 348 -17.33 18.93 -16.11
N GLY A 349 -16.53 18.15 -16.85
CA GLY A 349 -16.77 16.72 -17.07
C GLY A 349 -17.58 16.32 -18.30
N ASP A 350 -17.68 17.14 -19.36
CA ASP A 350 -18.32 16.71 -20.62
C ASP A 350 -17.45 15.70 -21.41
N LYS A 351 -17.72 14.40 -21.19
CA LYS A 351 -17.04 13.27 -21.85
C LYS A 351 -17.13 13.29 -23.38
N SER A 352 -18.15 13.94 -23.98
CA SER A 352 -18.29 14.04 -25.45
C SER A 352 -17.23 14.95 -26.08
N TYR A 353 -16.61 15.80 -25.28
CA TYR A 353 -15.64 16.81 -25.71
C TYR A 353 -14.23 16.25 -25.80
N VAL A 354 -13.83 15.37 -24.86
CA VAL A 354 -12.55 14.64 -24.90
C VAL A 354 -12.41 13.84 -26.19
N HIS A 355 -13.50 13.24 -26.67
CA HIS A 355 -13.52 12.53 -27.95
C HIS A 355 -13.31 13.48 -29.14
N ARG A 356 -13.93 14.68 -29.13
CA ARG A 356 -13.73 15.70 -30.17
C ARG A 356 -12.30 16.27 -30.17
N ILE A 357 -11.73 16.56 -29.00
CA ILE A 357 -10.34 17.02 -28.89
C ILE A 357 -9.37 15.93 -29.39
N LYS A 358 -9.56 14.66 -28.97
CA LYS A 358 -8.77 13.52 -29.46
C LYS A 358 -8.87 13.37 -30.97
N ASN A 359 -10.05 13.60 -31.57
CA ASN A 359 -10.21 13.57 -33.02
C ASN A 359 -9.50 14.73 -33.72
N VAL A 360 -9.54 15.96 -33.18
CA VAL A 360 -8.79 17.11 -33.72
C VAL A 360 -7.29 16.87 -33.64
N VAL A 361 -6.78 16.37 -32.49
CA VAL A 361 -5.36 16.03 -32.29
C VAL A 361 -4.91 14.91 -33.22
N ASN A 362 -5.67 13.81 -33.30
CA ASN A 362 -5.34 12.69 -34.18
C ASN A 362 -5.41 13.08 -35.65
N THR A 363 -6.34 13.96 -36.04
CA THR A 363 -6.43 14.50 -37.40
C THR A 363 -5.29 15.46 -37.70
N ALA A 364 -4.89 16.29 -36.72
CA ALA A 364 -3.74 17.20 -36.81
C ALA A 364 -2.44 16.43 -37.12
N ILE A 365 -2.20 15.38 -36.33
CA ILE A 365 -1.01 14.53 -36.39
C ILE A 365 -1.00 13.68 -37.67
N LYS A 366 -2.13 13.02 -37.99
CA LYS A 366 -2.23 12.13 -39.15
C LYS A 366 -2.04 12.85 -40.49
N ASN A 367 -2.35 14.14 -40.54
CA ASN A 367 -2.28 14.95 -41.75
C ASN A 367 -1.12 15.98 -41.72
N GLU A 368 -0.21 15.92 -40.73
CA GLU A 368 0.95 16.81 -40.59
C GLU A 368 0.63 18.31 -40.77
N TYR A 369 -0.45 18.78 -40.13
CA TYR A 369 -0.88 20.17 -40.31
C TYR A 369 0.16 21.19 -39.82
N VAL A 370 0.44 22.19 -40.66
CA VAL A 370 1.34 23.32 -40.33
C VAL A 370 0.68 24.30 -39.34
N PRO A 371 1.47 25.00 -38.51
CA PRO A 371 0.93 25.99 -37.56
C PRO A 371 0.04 27.04 -38.23
N GLU A 372 -1.14 27.27 -37.64
CA GLU A 372 -2.16 28.16 -38.20
C GLU A 372 -1.92 29.62 -37.74
N ASN A 373 -2.05 30.60 -38.65
CA ASN A 373 -1.92 32.02 -38.31
C ASN A 373 -3.05 32.48 -37.37
N CYS A 374 -2.73 33.33 -36.40
CA CYS A 374 -3.78 34.00 -35.63
C CYS A 374 -4.47 35.05 -36.49
N SER A 375 -5.77 35.21 -36.31
CA SER A 375 -6.63 36.22 -36.95
C SER A 375 -7.75 36.62 -35.99
N SER A 376 -8.45 37.71 -36.32
CA SER A 376 -9.65 38.14 -35.57
C SER A 376 -10.77 37.09 -35.54
N ASP A 377 -10.77 36.15 -36.49
CA ASP A 377 -11.82 35.13 -36.63
C ASP A 377 -11.55 33.88 -35.78
N ASN A 378 -10.29 33.63 -35.41
CA ASN A 378 -9.87 32.42 -34.69
C ASN A 378 -9.22 32.68 -33.33
N CYS A 379 -8.89 33.94 -33.00
CA CYS A 379 -8.40 34.37 -31.69
C CYS A 379 -9.18 35.60 -31.18
N PRO A 380 -9.86 35.52 -30.02
CA PRO A 380 -10.61 36.65 -29.47
C PRO A 380 -9.72 37.83 -29.06
N HIS A 381 -8.45 37.56 -28.76
CA HIS A 381 -7.45 38.54 -28.34
C HIS A 381 -6.59 39.07 -29.49
N TYR A 382 -7.02 38.90 -30.75
CA TYR A 382 -6.17 39.21 -31.92
C TYR A 382 -5.76 40.68 -32.01
N ASN A 383 -6.70 41.60 -31.76
CA ASN A 383 -6.49 43.04 -31.95
C ASN A 383 -5.53 43.66 -30.94
N ASP A 384 -5.41 43.04 -29.77
CA ASP A 384 -4.54 43.42 -28.66
C ASP A 384 -3.43 42.37 -28.39
N CYS A 385 -3.25 41.42 -29.31
CA CYS A 385 -2.30 40.32 -29.18
C CYS A 385 -0.85 40.83 -29.22
N SER A 386 -0.12 40.66 -28.13
CA SER A 386 1.30 41.01 -28.02
C SER A 386 2.16 40.31 -29.08
N ILE A 387 1.82 39.07 -29.45
CA ILE A 387 2.53 38.28 -30.45
C ILE A 387 2.39 38.89 -31.85
N ILE A 388 1.17 39.24 -32.25
CA ILE A 388 0.91 39.84 -33.57
C ILE A 388 1.49 41.24 -33.66
N ASN A 389 1.36 42.03 -32.59
CA ASN A 389 1.94 43.38 -32.52
C ASN A 389 3.46 43.39 -32.62
N LYS A 390 4.13 42.31 -32.21
CA LYS A 390 5.57 42.09 -32.39
C LYS A 390 5.97 41.61 -33.80
N GLY A 391 5.02 41.45 -34.72
CA GLY A 391 5.25 41.08 -36.13
C GLY A 391 5.18 39.58 -36.43
N TYR A 392 4.81 38.76 -35.44
CA TYR A 392 4.69 37.31 -35.62
C TYR A 392 3.32 36.93 -36.18
N LYS A 393 3.23 35.77 -36.82
CA LYS A 393 1.98 35.32 -37.46
C LYS A 393 1.14 34.42 -36.55
N ASN A 394 1.77 33.74 -35.61
CA ASN A 394 1.13 32.86 -34.63
C ASN A 394 2.07 32.54 -33.46
N LEU A 395 1.51 31.87 -32.44
CA LEU A 395 2.24 31.41 -31.26
C LEU A 395 3.46 30.56 -31.62
N ASN A 396 3.33 29.71 -32.65
CA ASN A 396 4.44 28.88 -33.10
C ASN A 396 5.64 29.70 -33.59
N SER A 397 5.39 30.64 -34.50
CA SER A 397 6.40 31.56 -35.05
C SER A 397 7.03 32.46 -33.99
N TYR A 398 6.26 32.83 -32.97
CA TYR A 398 6.74 33.66 -31.87
C TYR A 398 7.78 32.93 -31.03
N TYR A 399 7.49 31.71 -30.59
CA TYR A 399 8.42 30.97 -29.75
C TYR A 399 9.59 30.35 -30.54
N THR A 400 9.43 30.10 -31.84
CA THR A 400 10.53 29.62 -32.69
C THR A 400 11.54 30.72 -33.02
N ASP A 401 11.11 31.99 -33.07
CA ASP A 401 12.01 33.15 -33.27
C ASP A 401 12.54 33.71 -31.93
N GLU A 402 11.66 33.91 -30.94
CA GLU A 402 12.06 34.17 -29.55
C GLU A 402 12.41 32.83 -28.84
N LYS A 403 13.52 32.17 -29.20
CA LYS A 403 14.09 31.11 -28.34
C LYS A 403 14.38 31.68 -26.95
N LEU A 404 13.38 31.62 -26.06
CA LEU A 404 13.39 32.12 -24.70
C LEU A 404 14.47 31.38 -23.91
N LYS A 405 15.60 32.07 -23.75
CA LYS A 405 16.67 31.77 -22.81
C LYS A 405 16.12 31.91 -21.37
N HIS A 406 16.44 30.91 -20.52
CA HIS A 406 16.50 30.92 -19.05
C HIS A 406 15.22 30.84 -18.16
N VAL A 407 15.22 29.79 -17.30
CA VAL A 407 14.89 29.68 -15.84
C VAL A 407 13.44 29.45 -15.34
N ASN A 408 13.27 28.29 -14.69
CA ASN A 408 12.49 27.79 -13.51
C ASN A 408 11.20 28.47 -13.02
N PHE A 409 10.16 27.67 -12.65
CA PHE A 409 9.72 27.40 -11.25
C PHE A 409 8.63 26.28 -11.14
N ILE A 410 8.93 25.26 -10.32
CA ILE A 410 8.16 24.41 -9.36
C ILE A 410 6.70 23.99 -9.67
N GLU A 411 6.51 22.70 -9.96
CA GLU A 411 5.60 21.71 -9.31
C GLU A 411 5.89 20.30 -9.90
N ASP A 412 5.74 19.25 -9.09
CA ASP A 412 6.24 17.85 -9.20
C ASP A 412 7.69 17.59 -8.70
N VAL A 413 7.82 17.28 -7.41
CA VAL A 413 9.10 17.06 -6.68
C VAL A 413 9.84 15.76 -7.06
N TRP A 414 9.38 14.96 -8.03
CA TRP A 414 10.09 13.71 -8.38
C TRP A 414 10.27 13.40 -9.88
N ASP A 415 9.76 14.23 -10.79
CA ASP A 415 9.87 14.00 -12.25
C ASP A 415 10.60 15.13 -13.00
N LEU A 416 11.74 15.58 -12.46
CA LEU A 416 12.72 16.36 -13.23
C LEU A 416 13.54 15.44 -14.14
N GLU A 417 12.93 14.99 -15.24
CA GLU A 417 13.62 14.30 -16.33
C GLU A 417 14.43 15.28 -17.19
N ASP A 418 15.70 14.95 -17.43
CA ASP A 418 16.68 15.63 -18.30
C ASP A 418 16.06 16.56 -19.37
N LYS A 419 16.00 17.85 -19.03
CA LYS A 419 16.13 18.93 -20.00
C LYS A 419 17.56 19.41 -19.83
N PHE A 420 18.48 19.01 -20.70
CA PHE A 420 19.62 19.77 -21.22
C PHE A 420 20.55 18.77 -21.92
N GLY A 421 20.41 18.67 -23.26
CA GLY A 421 21.33 17.94 -24.12
C GLY A 421 22.67 18.65 -24.26
N GLN A 422 23.36 18.85 -23.14
CA GLN A 422 24.77 19.22 -23.12
C GLN A 422 25.49 18.21 -22.23
N THR A 423 26.71 17.87 -22.65
CA THR A 423 27.65 16.97 -21.99
C THR A 423 27.53 16.97 -20.45
N PRO A 424 27.61 15.78 -19.81
CA PRO A 424 27.45 15.64 -18.36
C PRO A 424 28.46 16.54 -17.66
N THR A 425 27.98 17.66 -17.11
CA THR A 425 28.72 18.48 -16.17
C THR A 425 28.09 18.26 -14.81
N ASP A 426 28.92 17.90 -13.84
CA ASP A 426 28.59 17.40 -12.49
C ASP A 426 27.91 18.43 -11.55
N ILE A 427 27.20 19.40 -12.11
CA ILE A 427 26.62 20.52 -11.39
C ILE A 427 25.37 20.05 -10.62
N VAL A 428 25.47 20.04 -9.29
CA VAL A 428 24.35 19.95 -8.34
C VAL A 428 23.65 21.32 -8.25
N GLU A 429 22.33 21.33 -8.23
CA GLU A 429 21.53 22.57 -8.14
C GLU A 429 20.72 22.63 -6.84
N LEU A 430 20.75 23.77 -6.15
CA LEU A 430 19.91 24.03 -4.99
C LEU A 430 18.52 24.50 -5.46
N ILE A 431 17.47 23.79 -5.06
CA ILE A 431 16.08 24.08 -5.42
C ILE A 431 15.36 24.85 -4.30
N GLY A 432 15.70 24.58 -3.03
CA GLY A 432 15.20 25.32 -1.86
C GLY A 432 15.25 24.52 -0.55
N PHE A 433 15.42 25.21 0.58
CA PHE A 433 15.50 24.62 1.92
C PHE A 433 14.37 25.16 2.82
N PRO A 434 13.82 24.35 3.74
CA PRO A 434 12.82 24.81 4.69
C PRO A 434 13.42 25.81 5.69
N GLU A 435 12.59 26.72 6.19
CA GLU A 435 13.02 27.68 7.20
C GLU A 435 13.40 26.96 8.51
N LYS A 436 14.58 27.29 9.05
CA LYS A 436 15.06 26.72 10.32
C LYS A 436 14.48 27.50 11.51
N VAL A 437 13.94 26.78 12.49
CA VAL A 437 13.28 27.34 13.68
C VAL A 437 14.25 27.45 14.85
N GLU A 438 14.21 28.57 15.59
CA GLU A 438 15.02 28.76 16.80
C GLU A 438 14.72 27.69 17.87
N LEU A 439 15.77 27.14 18.50
CA LEU A 439 15.68 26.02 19.45
C LEU A 439 14.63 26.26 20.55
N LYS A 440 14.62 27.46 21.17
CA LYS A 440 13.69 27.78 22.27
C LYS A 440 12.22 27.75 21.84
N THR A 441 11.94 28.18 20.61
CA THR A 441 10.59 28.15 20.05
C THR A 441 10.18 26.71 19.80
N MET A 442 11.07 25.93 19.18
CA MET A 442 10.82 24.51 18.91
C MET A 442 10.65 23.69 20.20
N GLU A 443 11.40 23.95 21.26
CA GLU A 443 11.24 23.29 22.57
C GLU A 443 9.85 23.55 23.16
N LYS A 444 9.34 24.78 23.01
CA LYS A 444 8.00 25.16 23.45
C LYS A 444 6.93 24.45 22.62
N ASP A 445 7.07 24.44 21.30
CA ASP A 445 6.11 23.81 20.39
C ASP A 445 6.09 22.29 20.58
N PHE A 446 7.27 21.68 20.75
CA PHE A 446 7.41 20.27 21.12
C PHE A 446 6.68 19.96 22.41
N LYS A 447 6.89 20.74 23.47
CA LYS A 447 6.24 20.50 24.76
C LYS A 447 4.72 20.57 24.64
N ILE A 448 4.19 21.56 23.92
CA ILE A 448 2.74 21.70 23.68
C ILE A 448 2.20 20.47 22.93
N ALA A 449 2.84 20.09 21.82
CA ALA A 449 2.44 18.95 21.02
C ALA A 449 2.52 17.65 21.83
N PHE A 450 3.64 17.41 22.50
CA PHE A 450 3.88 16.26 23.36
C PHE A 450 2.82 16.15 24.46
N ASP A 451 2.58 17.22 25.24
CA ASP A 451 1.59 17.20 26.33
C ASP A 451 0.17 16.89 25.82
N ASN A 452 -0.20 17.45 24.65
CA ASN A 452 -1.49 17.18 24.01
C ASN A 452 -1.62 15.70 23.61
N TYR A 453 -0.63 15.16 22.90
CA TYR A 453 -0.66 13.78 22.42
C TYR A 453 -0.52 12.77 23.56
N PHE A 454 0.38 13.00 24.51
CA PHE A 454 0.54 12.20 25.72
C PHE A 454 -0.77 12.09 26.52
N THR A 455 -1.53 13.20 26.62
CA THR A 455 -2.86 13.18 27.25
C THR A 455 -3.89 12.42 26.42
N SER A 456 -3.80 12.47 25.09
CA SER A 456 -4.73 11.76 24.20
C SER A 456 -4.57 10.24 24.26
N LEU A 457 -3.35 9.74 24.51
CA LEU A 457 -3.07 8.30 24.66
C LEU A 457 -3.83 7.66 25.82
N SER A 458 -4.15 8.43 26.87
CA SER A 458 -4.92 7.92 28.00
C SER A 458 -6.43 7.89 27.76
N ARG A 459 -6.94 8.27 26.58
CA ARG A 459 -8.38 8.22 26.27
C ARG A 459 -8.79 6.91 25.60
N GLU A 460 -9.99 6.43 25.90
CA GLU A 460 -10.47 5.11 25.41
C GLU A 460 -10.89 5.10 23.93
N ASP A 461 -11.16 6.26 23.34
CA ASP A 461 -11.58 6.43 21.94
C ASP A 461 -10.42 6.31 20.94
N ASN A 462 -9.17 6.31 21.40
CA ASN A 462 -7.96 6.33 20.55
C ASN A 462 -7.34 4.96 20.26
N LYS A 463 -8.06 3.83 20.45
CA LYS A 463 -7.49 2.46 20.41
C LYS A 463 -6.67 2.11 19.16
N ASN A 464 -6.93 2.75 18.01
CA ASN A 464 -6.23 2.48 16.75
C ASN A 464 -5.30 3.64 16.28
N SER A 465 -5.00 4.63 17.13
CA SER A 465 -4.17 5.77 16.74
C SER A 465 -2.68 5.43 16.74
N LEU A 466 -1.99 5.81 15.67
CA LEU A 466 -0.53 5.84 15.57
C LEU A 466 -0.09 7.31 15.43
N ILE A 467 0.41 7.88 16.51
CA ILE A 467 0.84 9.27 16.59
C ILE A 467 2.33 9.34 16.37
N LEU A 468 2.78 10.16 15.43
CA LEU A 468 4.18 10.40 15.14
C LEU A 468 4.51 11.85 15.48
N LEU A 469 5.39 12.03 16.46
CA LEU A 469 5.94 13.33 16.80
C LEU A 469 7.39 13.37 16.32
N LYS A 470 7.59 13.97 15.15
CA LYS A 470 8.92 14.13 14.57
C LYS A 470 9.62 15.33 15.20
N ALA A 471 10.73 15.07 15.87
CA ALA A 471 11.49 16.07 16.61
C ALA A 471 13.00 15.77 16.52
N PRO A 472 13.86 16.78 16.24
CA PRO A 472 15.31 16.60 16.14
C PRO A 472 15.97 15.88 17.32
N THR A 473 17.13 15.26 17.09
CA THR A 473 17.97 14.70 18.15
C THR A 473 18.39 15.81 19.12
N GLY A 474 18.47 15.52 20.41
CA GLY A 474 18.84 16.52 21.41
C GLY A 474 17.77 17.55 21.77
N LEU A 475 16.54 17.51 21.22
CA LEU A 475 15.47 18.44 21.63
C LEU A 475 14.96 18.19 23.07
N GLY A 476 15.23 17.01 23.64
CA GLY A 476 14.79 16.63 24.99
C GLY A 476 13.58 15.70 25.00
N LYS A 477 13.38 14.87 23.97
CA LYS A 477 12.31 13.87 23.88
C LYS A 477 12.18 13.01 25.14
N THR A 478 13.27 12.35 25.51
CA THR A 478 13.35 11.49 26.70
C THR A 478 13.12 12.28 28.00
N GLU A 479 13.61 13.52 28.09
CA GLU A 479 13.38 14.38 29.26
C GLU A 479 11.92 14.81 29.41
N ALA A 480 11.22 15.12 28.31
CA ALA A 480 9.80 15.41 28.37
C ALA A 480 9.02 14.21 28.90
N LEU A 481 9.35 13.00 28.44
CA LEU A 481 8.72 11.77 28.88
C LEU A 481 8.93 11.49 30.38
N ILE A 482 10.15 11.65 30.89
CA ILE A 482 10.48 11.46 32.31
C ILE A 482 9.72 12.46 33.20
N ASN A 483 9.60 13.71 32.76
CA ASN A 483 8.99 14.79 33.54
C ASN A 483 7.46 14.94 33.31
N SER A 484 6.85 14.00 32.59
CA SER A 484 5.39 13.96 32.34
C SER A 484 4.57 13.73 33.60
N ASN A 485 3.30 14.16 33.57
CA ASN A 485 2.32 13.79 34.59
C ASN A 485 1.76 12.38 34.33
N TRP A 486 2.39 11.37 34.95
CA TRP A 486 2.04 9.96 34.83
C TRP A 486 0.72 9.57 35.52
N ASP A 487 0.16 10.41 36.39
CA ASP A 487 -1.15 10.15 37.03
C ASP A 487 -2.29 10.04 36.00
N LYS A 488 -2.09 10.61 34.79
CA LYS A 488 -3.01 10.46 33.65
C LYS A 488 -3.21 9.01 33.20
N PHE A 489 -2.29 8.12 33.55
CA PHE A 489 -2.33 6.69 33.26
C PHE A 489 -2.66 5.85 34.51
N SER A 490 -3.21 6.45 35.57
CA SER A 490 -3.65 5.71 36.75
C SER A 490 -4.60 4.57 36.37
N GLY A 491 -4.26 3.35 36.78
CA GLY A 491 -5.01 2.14 36.45
C GLY A 491 -4.81 1.62 35.03
N LYS A 492 -3.78 2.10 34.31
CA LYS A 492 -3.41 1.66 32.96
C LYS A 492 -2.00 1.10 32.94
N ARG A 493 -1.80 0.10 32.07
CA ARG A 493 -0.48 -0.48 31.79
C ARG A 493 0.12 0.14 30.54
N VAL A 494 1.22 0.88 30.69
CA VAL A 494 1.90 1.61 29.61
C VAL A 494 3.30 1.02 29.39
N ALA A 495 3.64 0.75 28.12
CA ALA A 495 5.01 0.41 27.75
C ALA A 495 5.75 1.60 27.16
N ILE A 496 7.02 1.74 27.54
CA ILE A 496 8.00 2.62 26.91
C ILE A 496 8.99 1.72 26.19
N ALA A 497 9.00 1.76 24.86
CA ALA A 497 9.87 0.94 24.02
C ALA A 497 11.05 1.77 23.52
N VAL A 498 12.26 1.23 23.68
CA VAL A 498 13.51 1.86 23.22
C VAL A 498 14.31 0.90 22.31
N PRO A 499 15.28 1.37 21.51
CA PRO A 499 15.97 0.51 20.54
C PRO A 499 16.79 -0.64 21.14
N THR A 500 17.43 -0.47 22.30
CA THR A 500 18.41 -1.42 22.85
C THR A 500 18.20 -1.74 24.33
N HIS A 501 18.69 -2.89 24.78
CA HIS A 501 18.69 -3.27 26.20
C HIS A 501 19.44 -2.27 27.08
N LYS A 502 20.56 -1.72 26.60
CA LYS A 502 21.33 -0.71 27.32
C LYS A 502 20.52 0.56 27.59
N LEU A 503 19.80 1.06 26.59
CA LEU A 503 18.92 2.22 26.75
C LEU A 503 17.74 1.94 27.67
N LYS A 504 17.22 0.70 27.65
CA LYS A 504 16.13 0.26 28.51
C LYS A 504 16.54 0.38 29.98
N GLU A 505 17.72 -0.12 30.34
CA GLU A 505 18.23 -0.02 31.72
C GLU A 505 18.54 1.43 32.13
N GLU A 506 19.19 2.21 31.25
CA GLU A 506 19.48 3.63 31.52
C GLU A 506 18.19 4.43 31.77
N LEU A 507 17.18 4.23 30.93
CA LEU A 507 15.91 4.94 31.07
C LEU A 507 15.17 4.52 32.34
N ALA A 508 15.20 3.24 32.70
CA ALA A 508 14.61 2.74 33.94
C ALA A 508 15.25 3.37 35.17
N GLU A 509 16.57 3.45 35.22
CA GLU A 509 17.29 4.12 36.30
C GLU A 509 16.87 5.59 36.43
N ARG A 510 16.75 6.31 35.31
CA ARG A 510 16.33 7.72 35.29
C ARG A 510 14.90 7.93 35.79
N PHE A 511 13.98 7.01 35.47
CA PHE A 511 12.62 7.03 36.00
C PHE A 511 12.59 6.76 37.51
N MET A 512 13.34 5.76 37.98
CA MET A 512 13.43 5.45 39.41
C MET A 512 14.03 6.61 40.22
N ASN A 513 15.05 7.28 39.68
CA ASN A 513 15.65 8.47 40.29
C ASN A 513 14.68 9.67 40.42
N LYS A 514 13.59 9.67 39.62
CA LYS A 514 12.50 10.65 39.69
C LYS A 514 11.35 10.21 40.61
N GLY A 515 11.48 9.06 41.26
CA GLY A 515 10.47 8.50 42.16
C GLY A 515 9.33 7.78 41.45
N LEU A 516 9.44 7.52 40.14
CA LEU A 516 8.45 6.73 39.39
C LEU A 516 8.68 5.24 39.60
N ARG A 517 7.60 4.50 39.81
CA ARG A 517 7.64 3.04 39.90
C ARG A 517 7.57 2.46 38.49
N VAL A 518 8.69 1.93 38.02
CA VAL A 518 8.81 1.27 36.72
C VAL A 518 9.37 -0.13 36.89
N ALA A 519 9.03 -1.02 35.96
CA ALA A 519 9.69 -2.32 35.84
C ALA A 519 10.28 -2.49 34.45
N THR A 520 11.41 -3.19 34.37
CA THR A 520 11.97 -3.66 33.10
C THR A 520 11.64 -5.14 32.93
N LYS A 521 11.53 -5.59 31.68
CA LYS A 521 11.47 -7.03 31.41
C LYS A 521 12.82 -7.65 31.83
N PRO A 522 12.84 -8.66 32.72
CA PRO A 522 14.08 -9.27 33.17
C PRO A 522 14.77 -9.98 32.01
N GLU A 523 16.10 -9.93 32.02
CA GLU A 523 16.90 -10.68 31.05
C GLU A 523 16.71 -12.18 31.23
N LYS A 524 16.74 -12.90 30.12
CA LYS A 524 16.68 -14.35 30.16
C LYS A 524 17.94 -14.86 30.84
N VAL A 525 17.77 -15.71 31.85
CA VAL A 525 18.81 -16.57 32.39
C VAL A 525 19.47 -17.35 31.25
N LEU A 526 20.80 -17.31 31.22
CA LEU A 526 21.66 -18.00 30.25
C LEU A 526 21.47 -19.52 30.34
N ILE A 527 21.22 -20.15 29.19
CA ILE A 527 21.21 -21.60 29.09
C ILE A 527 22.65 -22.06 28.86
N LYS A 528 23.19 -22.87 29.77
CA LYS A 528 24.58 -23.35 29.68
C LYS A 528 24.80 -24.40 28.58
N ASP A 529 23.75 -25.12 28.20
CA ASP A 529 23.79 -26.10 27.13
C ASP A 529 23.64 -25.41 25.77
N GLU A 530 24.73 -25.35 25.00
CA GLU A 530 24.80 -24.62 23.73
C GLU A 530 23.74 -25.08 22.71
N GLN A 531 23.39 -26.37 22.70
CA GLN A 531 22.36 -26.90 21.80
C GLN A 531 20.96 -26.41 22.18
N SER A 532 20.59 -26.54 23.46
CA SER A 532 19.29 -26.07 23.98
C SER A 532 19.18 -24.55 23.92
N GLU A 533 20.27 -23.83 24.20
CA GLU A 533 20.34 -22.37 24.09
C GLU A 533 20.01 -21.94 22.66
N LYS A 534 20.75 -22.48 21.69
CA LYS A 534 20.54 -22.18 20.27
C LYS A 534 19.13 -22.53 19.80
N HIS A 535 18.63 -23.71 20.18
CA HIS A 535 17.29 -24.14 19.82
C HIS A 535 16.21 -23.19 20.38
N ILE A 536 16.23 -22.92 21.69
CA ILE A 536 15.23 -22.06 22.35
C ILE A 536 15.33 -20.61 21.86
N GLN A 537 16.54 -20.10 21.63
CA GLN A 537 16.75 -18.76 21.08
C GLN A 537 16.12 -18.62 19.69
N ASN A 538 16.33 -19.60 18.80
CA ASN A 538 15.74 -19.59 17.46
C ASN A 538 14.20 -19.50 17.52
N LEU A 539 13.58 -20.22 18.45
CA LEU A 539 12.13 -20.19 18.65
C LEU A 539 11.63 -18.82 19.14
N PHE A 540 12.39 -18.15 20.01
CA PHE A 540 12.06 -16.81 20.43
C PHE A 540 12.19 -15.79 19.29
N GLU A 541 13.21 -15.91 18.46
CA GLU A 541 13.45 -15.00 17.34
C GLU A 541 12.33 -15.04 16.31
N ILE A 542 11.75 -16.22 16.04
CA ILE A 542 10.61 -16.34 15.13
C ILE A 542 9.27 -16.01 15.82
N GLY A 543 9.24 -15.94 17.16
CA GLY A 543 8.04 -15.69 17.94
C GLY A 543 7.16 -16.94 18.11
N HIS A 544 7.77 -18.12 18.20
CA HIS A 544 7.03 -19.37 18.31
C HIS A 544 6.30 -19.51 19.66
N SER A 545 5.07 -20.02 19.61
CA SER A 545 4.17 -20.12 20.77
C SER A 545 4.69 -20.99 21.92
N LYS A 546 5.59 -21.95 21.65
CA LYS A 546 6.16 -22.83 22.68
C LYS A 546 7.50 -22.35 23.25
N ALA A 547 8.10 -21.30 22.70
CA ALA A 547 9.45 -20.86 23.07
C ALA A 547 9.58 -20.62 24.59
N SER A 548 8.62 -19.87 25.17
CA SER A 548 8.58 -19.61 26.61
C SER A 548 8.38 -20.89 27.44
N LEU A 549 7.51 -21.80 27.01
CA LEU A 549 7.26 -23.06 27.71
C LEU A 549 8.53 -23.93 27.75
N LEU A 550 9.22 -24.09 26.62
CA LEU A 550 10.45 -24.87 26.52
C LEU A 550 11.58 -24.24 27.33
N TYR A 551 11.69 -22.91 27.29
CA TYR A 551 12.61 -22.16 28.13
C TYR A 551 12.41 -22.44 29.62
N HIS A 552 11.20 -22.22 30.14
CA HIS A 552 10.90 -22.47 31.54
C HIS A 552 11.07 -23.93 31.95
N LYS A 553 10.73 -24.88 31.07
CA LYS A 553 10.98 -26.30 31.30
C LYS A 553 12.48 -26.57 31.43
N HIS A 554 13.29 -26.06 30.50
CA HIS A 554 14.73 -26.23 30.52
C HIS A 554 15.37 -25.63 31.79
N LEU A 555 14.98 -24.42 32.17
CA LEU A 555 15.49 -23.78 33.40
C LEU A 555 15.14 -24.60 34.65
N LYS A 556 13.89 -25.08 34.75
CA LYS A 556 13.42 -25.89 35.88
C LYS A 556 14.19 -27.21 36.01
N ASP A 557 14.58 -27.80 34.89
CA ASP A 557 15.25 -29.10 34.85
C ASP A 557 16.78 -28.99 35.00
N ASN A 558 17.41 -27.84 34.70
CA ASN A 558 18.87 -27.74 34.53
C ASN A 558 19.58 -26.56 35.24
N ILE A 559 18.86 -25.60 35.84
CA ILE A 559 19.47 -24.44 36.54
C ILE A 559 19.22 -24.51 38.05
N ASP A 560 20.15 -23.94 38.82
CA ASP A 560 20.02 -23.83 40.27
C ASP A 560 18.75 -23.05 40.66
N ILE A 561 18.00 -23.59 41.62
CA ILE A 561 16.68 -23.11 42.05
C ILE A 561 16.69 -21.62 42.43
N PRO A 562 17.72 -21.05 43.07
CA PRO A 562 17.75 -19.63 43.44
C PRO A 562 17.80 -18.67 42.24
N GLU A 563 18.58 -18.96 41.20
CA GLU A 563 18.71 -18.10 40.01
C GLU A 563 17.40 -18.07 39.21
N TYR A 564 16.79 -19.24 39.04
CA TYR A 564 15.47 -19.37 38.41
C TYR A 564 14.37 -18.68 39.23
N SER A 565 14.38 -18.85 40.55
CA SER A 565 13.41 -18.20 41.44
C SER A 565 13.54 -16.68 41.42
N ASN A 566 14.76 -16.16 41.35
CA ASN A 566 15.00 -14.72 41.22
C ASN A 566 14.43 -14.18 39.90
N TYR A 567 14.68 -14.85 38.78
CA TYR A 567 14.11 -14.50 37.49
C TYR A 567 12.58 -14.49 37.51
N LEU A 568 11.94 -15.51 38.09
CA LEU A 568 10.46 -15.57 38.21
C LEU A 568 9.92 -14.42 39.06
N ASN A 569 10.57 -14.08 40.18
CA ASN A 569 10.16 -12.96 41.01
C ASN A 569 10.23 -11.63 40.25
N GLN A 570 11.30 -11.38 39.50
CA GLN A 570 11.43 -10.20 38.64
C GLN A 570 10.36 -10.18 37.54
N PHE A 571 10.04 -11.34 36.97
CA PHE A 571 9.02 -11.45 35.92
C PHE A 571 7.60 -11.19 36.44
N GLU A 572 7.29 -11.62 37.67
CA GLU A 572 6.01 -11.30 38.32
C GLU A 572 5.90 -9.82 38.68
N GLN A 573 7.01 -9.19 39.13
CA GLN A 573 7.05 -7.73 39.31
C GLN A 573 6.79 -6.99 38.00
N PHE A 574 7.38 -7.44 36.89
CA PHE A 574 7.14 -6.89 35.55
C PHE A 574 5.67 -6.99 35.12
N LYS A 575 4.98 -8.11 35.40
CA LYS A 575 3.56 -8.28 35.05
C LYS A 575 2.64 -7.34 35.82
N GLN A 576 3.00 -7.03 37.06
CA GLN A 576 2.19 -6.19 37.96
C GLN A 576 2.50 -4.69 37.82
N ALA A 577 3.50 -4.32 37.04
CA ALA A 577 3.90 -2.93 36.87
C ALA A 577 2.98 -2.18 35.90
N ASP A 578 2.54 -0.99 36.32
CA ASP A 578 1.77 -0.04 35.50
C ASP A 578 2.64 0.59 34.40
N ILE A 579 3.90 0.91 34.71
CA ILE A 579 4.85 1.48 33.75
C ILE A 579 5.96 0.46 33.49
N VAL A 580 6.05 0.05 32.23
CA VAL A 580 7.02 -0.94 31.76
C VAL A 580 7.99 -0.28 30.81
N ILE A 581 9.29 -0.52 31.00
CA ILE A 581 10.32 -0.11 30.03
C ILE A 581 10.88 -1.35 29.36
N THR A 582 10.83 -1.37 28.04
CA THR A 582 11.19 -2.54 27.22
C THR A 582 11.85 -2.10 25.90
N THR A 583 12.12 -3.05 25.00
CA THR A 583 12.76 -2.79 23.71
C THR A 583 11.77 -2.79 22.54
N HIS A 584 12.15 -2.19 21.41
CA HIS A 584 11.38 -2.26 20.15
C HIS A 584 11.12 -3.72 19.76
N ALA A 585 12.15 -4.56 19.81
CA ALA A 585 12.03 -5.98 19.47
C ALA A 585 11.02 -6.69 20.38
N ASP A 586 11.01 -6.37 21.68
CA ASP A 586 10.12 -7.01 22.63
C ASP A 586 8.64 -6.71 22.35
N ILE A 587 8.28 -5.45 22.09
CA ILE A 587 6.88 -5.11 21.78
C ILE A 587 6.39 -5.66 20.44
N LEU A 588 7.30 -5.90 19.49
CA LEU A 588 6.99 -6.49 18.18
C LEU A 588 6.83 -8.02 18.26
N LEU A 589 7.57 -8.68 19.15
CA LEU A 589 7.54 -10.14 19.34
C LEU A 589 6.48 -10.59 20.36
N ASN A 590 6.33 -9.88 21.48
CA ASN A 590 5.56 -10.33 22.64
C ASN A 590 4.22 -9.58 22.78
N LYS A 591 3.29 -9.88 21.86
CA LYS A 591 1.94 -9.28 21.86
C LYS A 591 1.05 -9.71 23.04
N ALA A 592 1.46 -10.69 23.85
CA ALA A 592 0.69 -11.20 24.99
C ALA A 592 0.69 -10.28 26.22
N ASP A 593 1.60 -9.29 26.25
CA ASP A 593 1.77 -8.40 27.41
C ASP A 593 0.66 -7.32 27.52
N ASN A 594 -0.36 -7.30 26.66
CA ASN A 594 -1.57 -6.44 26.77
C ASN A 594 -1.33 -5.04 27.39
N TYR A 595 -0.91 -4.10 26.56
CA TYR A 595 -0.71 -2.70 26.97
C TYR A 595 -1.90 -1.82 26.61
N ASP A 596 -2.24 -0.86 27.48
CA ASP A 596 -3.26 0.15 27.23
C ASP A 596 -2.75 1.28 26.33
N ALA A 597 -1.44 1.54 26.35
CA ALA A 597 -0.76 2.49 25.46
C ALA A 597 0.73 2.14 25.34
N ILE A 598 1.35 2.53 24.22
CA ILE A 598 2.79 2.37 23.99
C ILE A 598 3.39 3.71 23.57
N ILE A 599 4.52 4.04 24.19
CA ILE A 599 5.36 5.18 23.80
C ILE A 599 6.68 4.61 23.29
N VAL A 600 7.04 4.98 22.06
CA VAL A 600 8.25 4.51 21.38
C VAL A 600 9.22 5.68 21.30
N ASP A 601 10.46 5.48 21.75
CA ASP A 601 11.57 6.42 21.54
C ASP A 601 12.40 5.95 20.35
N GLU A 602 12.67 6.84 19.41
CA GLU A 602 13.22 6.57 18.06
C GLU A 602 12.24 5.90 17.09
N ASP A 603 12.70 5.73 15.85
CA ASP A 603 11.93 5.11 14.78
C ASP A 603 11.85 3.58 14.95
N ILE A 604 10.62 3.06 15.10
CA ILE A 604 10.34 1.63 15.24
C ILE A 604 10.10 0.92 13.91
N LEU A 605 9.83 1.65 12.83
CA LEU A 605 9.38 1.05 11.58
C LEU A 605 10.45 0.12 11.02
N LEU A 606 11.72 0.54 11.05
CA LEU A 606 12.83 -0.31 10.61
C LEU A 606 13.01 -1.53 11.51
N SER A 607 12.77 -1.41 12.83
CA SER A 607 12.78 -2.54 13.76
C SER A 607 11.65 -3.55 13.48
N SER A 608 10.57 -3.13 12.81
CA SER A 608 9.47 -4.02 12.42
C SER A 608 9.76 -4.88 11.20
N LEU A 609 10.80 -4.56 10.42
CA LEU A 609 11.17 -5.29 9.21
C LEU A 609 12.14 -6.42 9.54
N GLU A 610 11.64 -7.65 9.56
CA GLU A 610 12.47 -8.84 9.68
C GLU A 610 12.88 -9.30 8.28
N THR A 611 14.16 -9.18 7.95
CA THR A 611 14.67 -9.54 6.61
C THR A 611 15.89 -10.44 6.71
N GLY A 612 16.08 -11.29 5.71
CA GLY A 612 17.22 -12.17 5.60
C GLY A 612 17.58 -12.46 4.15
N VAL A 613 18.72 -13.13 3.96
CA VAL A 613 19.24 -13.51 2.64
C VAL A 613 19.82 -14.91 2.70
N VAL A 614 19.57 -15.72 1.67
CA VAL A 614 20.08 -17.09 1.56
C VAL A 614 20.46 -17.41 0.12
N ALA A 615 21.53 -18.20 -0.07
CA ALA A 615 21.91 -18.68 -1.40
C ALA A 615 20.88 -19.69 -1.91
N ILE A 616 20.44 -19.57 -3.17
CA ILE A 616 19.39 -20.43 -3.75
C ILE A 616 19.75 -21.91 -3.63
N LYS A 617 21.01 -22.26 -3.92
CA LYS A 617 21.50 -23.64 -3.81
C LYS A 617 21.35 -24.21 -2.40
N SER A 618 21.65 -23.41 -1.38
CA SER A 618 21.60 -23.85 0.02
C SER A 618 20.16 -24.09 0.46
N ILE A 619 19.27 -23.11 0.22
CA ILE A 619 17.89 -23.22 0.67
C ILE A 619 17.11 -24.29 -0.09
N LYS A 620 17.41 -24.50 -1.38
CA LYS A 620 16.81 -25.58 -2.17
C LYS A 620 17.13 -26.95 -1.58
N ALA A 621 18.39 -27.18 -1.17
CA ALA A 621 18.78 -28.44 -0.54
C ALA A 621 18.02 -28.64 0.79
N SER A 622 17.92 -27.60 1.62
CA SER A 622 17.17 -27.65 2.88
C SER A 622 15.68 -27.94 2.68
N LEU A 623 15.05 -27.33 1.67
CA LEU A 623 13.63 -27.55 1.37
C LEU A 623 13.36 -28.96 0.82
N LEU A 624 14.26 -29.53 0.02
CA LEU A 624 14.13 -30.91 -0.46
C LEU A 624 14.27 -31.93 0.67
N LEU A 625 15.25 -31.73 1.57
CA LEU A 625 15.39 -32.57 2.76
C LEU A 625 14.14 -32.50 3.64
N LEU A 626 13.61 -31.29 3.84
CA LEU A 626 12.36 -31.10 4.56
C LEU A 626 11.18 -31.77 3.85
N GLN A 627 11.11 -31.71 2.51
CA GLN A 627 10.09 -32.39 1.72
C GLN A 627 10.14 -33.92 1.90
N ASP A 628 11.33 -34.50 1.99
CA ASP A 628 11.52 -35.93 2.23
C ASP A 628 11.10 -36.36 3.66
N GLU A 629 11.17 -35.45 4.64
CA GLU A 629 10.71 -35.68 6.02
C GLU A 629 9.20 -35.52 6.20
N LEU A 630 8.49 -34.96 5.21
CA LEU A 630 7.05 -34.69 5.31
C LEU A 630 6.22 -35.90 4.89
N ASP A 631 5.29 -36.32 5.76
CA ASP A 631 4.38 -37.45 5.52
C ASP A 631 3.41 -37.24 4.32
N PHE A 632 3.28 -36.00 3.82
CA PHE A 632 2.42 -35.63 2.70
C PHE A 632 2.90 -34.32 2.06
N ASP A 633 2.45 -34.06 0.82
CA ASP A 633 2.76 -32.82 0.10
C ASP A 633 2.26 -31.59 0.85
N VAL A 634 3.17 -30.66 1.14
CA VAL A 634 2.85 -29.37 1.74
C VAL A 634 2.88 -28.28 0.66
N PRO A 635 1.71 -27.72 0.26
CA PRO A 635 1.63 -26.69 -0.79
C PRO A 635 2.56 -25.49 -0.59
N LEU A 636 2.80 -25.06 0.65
CA LEU A 636 3.76 -24.00 0.96
C LEU A 636 5.18 -24.34 0.47
N ILE A 637 5.68 -25.55 0.79
CA ILE A 637 7.02 -25.99 0.38
C ILE A 637 7.08 -26.15 -1.14
N ASN A 638 6.02 -26.70 -1.74
CA ASN A 638 5.93 -26.84 -3.19
C ASN A 638 5.96 -25.48 -3.89
N ALA A 639 5.20 -24.49 -3.41
CA ALA A 639 5.22 -23.14 -3.97
C ALA A 639 6.61 -22.48 -3.88
N MET A 640 7.34 -22.70 -2.77
CA MET A 640 8.71 -22.22 -2.62
C MET A 640 9.68 -22.91 -3.56
N LEU A 641 9.57 -24.23 -3.74
CA LEU A 641 10.40 -25.01 -4.67
C LEU A 641 10.10 -24.64 -6.12
N ASP A 642 8.83 -24.51 -6.49
CA ASP A 642 8.39 -24.06 -7.82
C ASP A 642 8.91 -22.66 -8.10
N PHE A 643 8.76 -21.74 -7.14
CA PHE A 643 9.37 -20.41 -7.22
C PHE A 643 10.87 -20.50 -7.44
N ILE A 644 11.60 -21.29 -6.65
CA ILE A 644 13.05 -21.47 -6.77
C ILE A 644 13.43 -22.00 -8.17
N ASN A 645 12.65 -22.93 -8.72
CA ASN A 645 12.93 -23.59 -9.99
C ASN A 645 12.52 -22.77 -11.23
N ASP A 646 11.60 -21.81 -11.08
CA ASP A 646 11.20 -20.92 -12.18
C ASP A 646 12.15 -19.73 -12.32
N ASP A 647 13.01 -19.77 -13.34
CA ASP A 647 13.96 -18.69 -13.64
C ASP A 647 13.29 -17.35 -13.99
N ASN A 648 12.01 -17.35 -14.39
CA ASN A 648 11.27 -16.12 -14.72
C ASN A 648 10.58 -15.51 -13.50
N SER A 649 10.49 -16.24 -12.38
CA SER A 649 9.84 -15.75 -11.18
C SER A 649 10.81 -14.96 -10.32
N ILE A 650 10.45 -13.70 -10.05
CA ILE A 650 11.28 -12.75 -9.29
C ILE A 650 10.76 -12.58 -7.87
N VAL A 651 9.43 -12.54 -7.71
CA VAL A 651 8.77 -12.34 -6.42
C VAL A 651 7.80 -13.48 -6.15
N LEU A 652 7.85 -14.03 -4.93
CA LEU A 652 6.80 -14.87 -4.38
C LEU A 652 6.11 -14.14 -3.23
N ASP A 653 4.79 -13.94 -3.35
CA ASP A 653 3.94 -13.40 -2.28
C ASP A 653 3.29 -14.56 -1.51
N LEU A 654 3.68 -14.73 -0.26
CA LEU A 654 3.26 -15.82 0.62
C LEU A 654 2.11 -15.43 1.56
N ARG A 655 1.42 -14.30 1.31
CA ARG A 655 0.38 -13.81 2.23
C ARG A 655 -1.01 -14.34 1.92
N PHE A 656 -1.16 -15.09 0.83
CA PHE A 656 -2.45 -15.62 0.39
C PHE A 656 -2.97 -16.72 1.34
N SER A 657 -4.10 -16.44 2.00
CA SER A 657 -4.85 -17.31 2.92
C SER A 657 -4.18 -17.57 4.26
N GLU A 658 -4.22 -16.56 5.13
CA GLU A 658 -3.70 -16.64 6.49
C GLU A 658 -4.10 -17.93 7.23
N ASN A 659 -5.32 -18.46 7.07
CA ASN A 659 -5.74 -19.63 7.83
C ASN A 659 -5.19 -20.98 7.33
N ILE A 660 -4.90 -21.13 6.04
CA ILE A 660 -4.36 -22.39 5.47
C ILE A 660 -2.85 -22.39 5.62
N LEU A 661 -2.20 -21.28 5.25
CA LEU A 661 -0.76 -21.13 5.39
C LEU A 661 -0.35 -21.12 6.87
N LYS A 662 -1.10 -20.51 7.80
CA LYS A 662 -0.78 -20.61 9.24
C LYS A 662 -0.82 -22.05 9.77
N LYS A 663 -1.75 -22.89 9.27
CA LYS A 663 -1.82 -24.31 9.66
C LYS A 663 -0.68 -25.14 9.07
N GLN A 664 -0.38 -24.95 7.78
CA GLN A 664 0.74 -25.62 7.11
C GLN A 664 2.08 -25.17 7.68
N PHE A 665 2.24 -23.87 7.93
CA PHE A 665 3.37 -23.29 8.62
C PHE A 665 3.55 -23.94 9.98
N LYS A 666 2.51 -23.98 10.82
CA LYS A 666 2.58 -24.61 12.14
C LYS A 666 2.92 -26.10 12.07
N TYR A 667 2.46 -26.82 11.05
CA TYR A 667 2.83 -28.22 10.82
C TYR A 667 4.32 -28.36 10.50
N VAL A 668 4.80 -27.62 9.50
CA VAL A 668 6.22 -27.59 9.11
C VAL A 668 7.10 -27.14 10.26
N GLU A 669 6.70 -26.10 10.98
CA GLU A 669 7.40 -25.57 12.15
C GLU A 669 7.58 -26.64 13.23
N ASN A 670 6.54 -27.43 13.56
CA ASN A 670 6.68 -28.52 14.54
C ASN A 670 7.66 -29.63 14.10
N ILE A 671 7.75 -29.92 12.80
CA ILE A 671 8.68 -30.93 12.26
C ILE A 671 10.11 -30.39 12.32
N VAL A 672 10.30 -29.17 11.83
CA VAL A 672 11.58 -28.45 11.85
C VAL A 672 12.06 -28.27 13.30
N GLU A 673 11.17 -28.00 14.26
CA GLU A 673 11.48 -28.00 15.70
C GLU A 673 12.09 -29.33 16.19
N SER A 674 11.55 -30.46 15.74
CA SER A 674 11.98 -31.79 16.20
C SER A 674 13.34 -32.22 15.64
N SER A 675 13.79 -31.63 14.53
CA SER A 675 15.03 -31.98 13.83
C SER A 675 16.24 -31.07 14.14
N ASN A 676 16.15 -30.20 15.17
CA ASN A 676 17.17 -29.23 15.57
C ASN A 676 17.56 -28.24 14.44
N PRO A 677 16.71 -27.27 14.15
CA PRO A 677 16.69 -26.63 12.85
C PRO A 677 17.70 -25.51 12.65
N ASP A 678 18.09 -25.33 11.39
CA ASP A 678 18.74 -24.09 10.95
C ASP A 678 17.74 -22.92 11.08
N SER A 679 18.05 -21.98 11.97
CA SER A 679 17.29 -20.74 12.19
C SER A 679 16.93 -20.00 10.90
N ASN A 680 17.78 -20.10 9.87
CA ASN A 680 17.56 -19.44 8.59
C ASN A 680 16.43 -20.09 7.80
N LEU A 681 16.25 -21.41 7.91
CA LEU A 681 15.16 -22.14 7.24
C LEU A 681 13.80 -21.75 7.85
N LEU A 682 13.71 -21.67 9.17
CA LEU A 682 12.47 -21.25 9.85
C LEU A 682 12.08 -19.82 9.48
N LYS A 683 13.04 -18.88 9.53
CA LYS A 683 12.79 -17.48 9.13
C LYS A 683 12.37 -17.39 7.66
N PHE A 684 13.02 -18.15 6.78
CA PHE A 684 12.67 -18.24 5.37
C PHE A 684 11.24 -18.74 5.14
N ILE A 685 10.84 -19.85 5.78
CA ILE A 685 9.49 -20.43 5.66
C ILE A 685 8.42 -19.51 6.27
N SER A 686 8.76 -18.74 7.30
CA SER A 686 7.84 -17.82 7.97
C SER A 686 7.64 -16.47 7.25
N SER A 687 8.36 -16.24 6.16
CA SER A 687 8.38 -14.95 5.45
C SER A 687 7.08 -14.66 4.71
N GLU A 688 6.79 -13.38 4.52
CA GLU A 688 5.66 -12.89 3.73
C GLU A 688 6.00 -12.77 2.25
N TYR A 689 7.29 -12.55 1.95
CA TYR A 689 7.80 -12.38 0.61
C TYR A 689 9.15 -13.05 0.42
N LEU A 690 9.36 -13.54 -0.81
CA LEU A 690 10.66 -13.95 -1.32
C LEU A 690 10.97 -13.13 -2.59
N VAL A 691 12.21 -12.71 -2.74
CA VAL A 691 12.72 -11.98 -3.91
C VAL A 691 14.01 -12.63 -4.38
N LYS A 692 14.03 -13.12 -5.63
CA LYS A 692 15.28 -13.56 -6.27
C LYS A 692 16.08 -12.36 -6.74
N GLU A 693 17.37 -12.37 -6.44
CA GLU A 693 18.30 -11.38 -6.97
C GLU A 693 19.67 -12.01 -7.19
N LYS A 694 20.33 -11.59 -8.27
CA LYS A 694 21.71 -11.96 -8.56
C LYS A 694 22.64 -10.91 -7.99
N ASN A 695 23.69 -11.34 -7.30
CA ASN A 695 24.79 -10.46 -6.93
C ASN A 695 26.12 -11.08 -7.36
N TYR A 696 27.23 -10.37 -7.12
CA TYR A 696 28.57 -10.80 -7.52
C TYR A 696 29.03 -12.14 -6.88
N LYS A 697 28.35 -12.63 -5.83
CA LYS A 697 28.62 -13.90 -5.16
C LYS A 697 27.73 -15.05 -5.67
N GLY A 698 26.77 -14.80 -6.56
CA GLY A 698 25.84 -15.79 -7.11
C GLY A 698 24.36 -15.41 -6.99
N ASP A 699 23.49 -16.41 -7.05
CA ASP A 699 22.03 -16.25 -6.97
C ASP A 699 21.54 -16.39 -5.52
N PHE A 700 20.80 -15.38 -5.06
CA PHE A 700 20.28 -15.30 -3.70
C PHE A 700 18.77 -15.10 -3.70
N ILE A 701 18.14 -15.53 -2.60
CA ILE A 701 16.79 -15.11 -2.25
C ILE A 701 16.88 -14.23 -1.02
N TYR A 702 16.33 -13.03 -1.15
CA TYR A 702 16.03 -12.15 -0.04
C TYR A 702 14.61 -12.46 0.41
N TYR A 703 14.42 -12.58 1.71
CA TYR A 703 13.13 -12.92 2.29
C TYR A 703 12.84 -12.00 3.45
N GLY A 704 11.57 -11.82 3.78
CA GLY A 704 11.22 -11.02 4.93
C GLY A 704 9.76 -11.01 5.29
N LYS A 705 9.49 -10.46 6.47
CA LYS A 705 8.18 -10.31 7.08
C LYS A 705 8.13 -9.01 7.86
N ARG A 706 6.97 -8.34 7.86
CA ARG A 706 6.75 -7.18 8.71
C ARG A 706 6.05 -7.61 10.00
N ARG A 707 6.65 -7.29 11.14
CA ARG A 707 6.04 -7.49 12.45
C ARG A 707 5.01 -6.38 12.68
N GLU A 708 3.75 -6.75 12.87
CA GLU A 708 2.70 -5.76 13.12
C GLU A 708 2.86 -5.11 14.50
N LEU A 709 2.51 -3.83 14.59
CA LEU A 709 2.45 -3.10 15.85
C LEU A 709 1.33 -3.64 16.77
N PRO A 710 1.51 -3.63 18.11
CA PRO A 710 0.47 -4.03 19.07
C PRO A 710 -0.83 -3.24 18.91
N ASN A 711 -1.98 -3.88 19.20
CA ASN A 711 -3.29 -3.27 18.99
C ASN A 711 -3.74 -2.35 20.14
N CYS A 712 -3.02 -1.24 20.30
CA CYS A 712 -3.31 -0.19 21.26
C CYS A 712 -2.90 1.18 20.66
N PRO A 713 -3.26 2.31 21.30
CA PRO A 713 -2.70 3.62 20.95
C PRO A 713 -1.17 3.60 21.06
N ILE A 714 -0.49 4.14 20.05
CA ILE A 714 0.98 4.24 20.01
C ILE A 714 1.39 5.68 19.71
N MET A 715 2.38 6.19 20.45
CA MET A 715 3.07 7.44 20.13
C MET A 715 4.55 7.16 19.86
N VAL A 716 5.04 7.59 18.70
CA VAL A 716 6.42 7.46 18.25
C VAL A 716 7.11 8.81 18.33
N LEU A 717 8.17 8.90 19.12
CA LEU A 717 9.02 10.09 19.28
C LEU A 717 10.30 9.87 18.45
N SER A 718 10.38 10.41 17.24
CA SER A 718 11.48 10.08 16.32
C SER A 718 12.13 11.32 15.70
N ALA A 719 13.44 11.26 15.44
CA ALA A 719 14.12 12.28 14.64
C ALA A 719 14.06 11.99 13.14
N SER A 720 13.89 10.73 12.74
CA SER A 720 14.04 10.26 11.37
C SER A 720 12.73 9.79 10.71
N ALA A 721 11.63 9.72 11.45
CA ALA A 721 10.36 9.24 10.92
C ALA A 721 9.88 10.07 9.73
N LEU A 722 9.37 9.40 8.69
CA LEU A 722 8.93 10.05 7.46
C LEU A 722 7.42 9.85 7.26
N ASN A 723 6.66 10.95 7.14
CA ASN A 723 5.20 10.93 7.04
C ASN A 723 4.71 10.04 5.89
N GLU A 724 5.29 10.23 4.69
CA GLU A 724 4.94 9.46 3.50
C GLU A 724 5.05 7.95 3.70
N VAL A 725 6.10 7.51 4.41
CA VAL A 725 6.37 6.10 4.64
C VAL A 725 5.33 5.55 5.62
N TYR A 726 5.17 6.18 6.78
CA TYR A 726 4.24 5.71 7.81
C TYR A 726 2.77 5.74 7.36
N GLN A 727 2.34 6.82 6.68
CA GLN A 727 1.00 6.91 6.12
C GLN A 727 0.74 5.75 5.16
N ARG A 728 1.61 5.52 4.18
CA ARG A 728 1.40 4.44 3.20
C ARG A 728 1.57 3.04 3.77
N THR A 729 2.39 2.87 4.80
CA THR A 729 2.57 1.57 5.44
C THR A 729 1.37 1.17 6.31
N TYR A 730 0.74 2.14 6.99
CA TYR A 730 -0.33 1.84 7.95
C TYR A 730 -1.72 2.34 7.56
N TYR A 731 -1.94 2.91 6.36
CA TYR A 731 -3.22 3.54 5.98
C TYR A 731 -4.47 2.67 6.09
N LEU A 732 -4.35 1.33 6.00
CA LEU A 732 -5.46 0.39 6.20
C LEU A 732 -5.56 -0.16 7.62
N GLU A 733 -4.53 0.04 8.44
CA GLU A 733 -4.36 -0.62 9.74
C GLU A 733 -4.55 0.35 10.92
N ARG A 734 -4.13 1.62 10.76
CA ARG A 734 -4.06 2.61 11.84
C ARG A 734 -4.57 3.98 11.38
N ASN A 735 -5.07 4.75 12.35
CA ASN A 735 -5.24 6.19 12.17
C ASN A 735 -3.89 6.88 12.40
N VAL A 736 -3.17 7.20 11.33
CA VAL A 736 -1.82 7.79 11.39
C VAL A 736 -1.92 9.31 11.51
N ILE A 737 -1.45 9.85 12.64
CA ILE A 737 -1.40 11.28 12.93
C ILE A 737 0.07 11.70 12.93
N PHE A 738 0.46 12.62 12.06
CA PHE A 738 1.84 13.07 11.94
C PHE A 738 1.98 14.54 12.34
N HIS A 739 2.92 14.83 13.24
CA HIS A 739 3.27 16.17 13.68
C HIS A 739 4.76 16.41 13.46
N ASP A 740 5.12 17.26 12.49
CA ASP A 740 6.50 17.65 12.19
C ASP A 740 6.79 19.01 12.83
N LEU A 741 7.84 19.09 13.64
CA LEU A 741 8.30 20.34 14.25
C LEU A 741 9.26 21.15 13.36
N ASN A 742 9.47 20.72 12.11
CA ASN A 742 10.42 21.29 11.18
C ASN A 742 11.88 21.15 11.68
N ILE A 743 12.79 21.86 11.02
CA ILE A 743 14.23 21.76 11.26
C ILE A 743 14.67 22.81 12.27
N VAL A 744 15.44 22.38 13.27
CA VAL A 744 16.02 23.30 14.25
C VAL A 744 17.19 24.07 13.64
N LYS A 745 17.26 25.36 13.94
CA LYS A 745 18.44 26.16 13.67
C LYS A 745 19.53 25.73 14.65
N ASP A 746 20.48 24.94 14.16
CA ASP A 746 21.56 24.45 15.01
C ASP A 746 22.41 25.60 15.54
N SER A 747 22.93 25.39 16.75
CA SER A 747 23.89 26.31 17.35
C SER A 747 25.32 26.03 16.87
N GLY A 748 25.63 24.77 16.54
CA GLY A 748 26.88 24.35 15.89
C GLY A 748 26.78 24.33 14.36
N ASN A 749 27.78 23.77 13.68
CA ASN A 749 27.89 23.79 12.22
C ASN A 749 27.82 22.38 11.61
N LEU A 750 26.96 22.17 10.62
CA LEU A 750 26.94 20.96 9.80
C LEU A 750 27.35 21.32 8.36
N LEU A 751 28.54 20.89 7.96
CA LEU A 751 29.03 21.02 6.59
C LEU A 751 28.97 19.64 5.92
N GLN A 752 28.40 19.59 4.71
CA GLN A 752 28.28 18.34 3.97
C GLN A 752 29.04 18.42 2.63
N ASP A 753 29.84 17.39 2.35
CA ASP A 753 30.54 17.21 1.10
C ASP A 753 29.77 16.23 0.19
N LEU A 754 29.37 16.71 -0.99
CA LEU A 754 28.62 15.96 -2.00
C LEU A 754 29.49 15.46 -3.17
N THR A 755 30.79 15.71 -3.15
CA THR A 755 31.69 15.50 -4.30
C THR A 755 31.85 14.04 -4.71
N LEU A 756 32.00 13.13 -3.75
CA LEU A 756 32.17 11.70 -3.98
C LEU A 756 30.97 10.93 -3.46
N SER A 757 30.76 9.71 -3.96
CA SER A 757 29.66 8.88 -3.45
C SER A 757 29.84 8.43 -2.01
N PHE A 758 31.09 8.40 -1.52
CA PHE A 758 31.49 7.87 -0.21
C PHE A 758 30.83 6.51 0.11
N SER A 759 30.65 5.66 -0.90
CA SER A 759 30.08 4.33 -0.73
C SER A 759 31.01 3.44 0.09
N ARG A 760 30.48 2.35 0.68
CA ARG A 760 31.32 1.36 1.37
C ARG A 760 32.45 0.84 0.47
N THR A 761 32.16 0.61 -0.81
CA THR A 761 33.14 0.17 -1.80
C THR A 761 34.25 1.19 -2.04
N ASN A 762 33.95 2.50 -1.98
CA ASN A 762 34.98 3.54 -2.07
C ASN A 762 35.98 3.48 -0.92
N PHE A 763 35.58 2.98 0.25
CA PHE A 763 36.48 2.80 1.38
C PHE A 763 37.18 1.43 1.38
N THR A 764 36.57 0.36 0.83
CA THR A 764 37.13 -1.01 0.90
C THR A 764 37.97 -1.43 -0.29
N ASN A 765 37.69 -0.95 -1.51
CA ASN A 765 38.43 -1.34 -2.73
C ASN A 765 39.31 -0.17 -3.21
N LYS A 766 40.61 -0.20 -2.90
CA LYS A 766 41.61 0.84 -3.27
C LYS A 766 41.35 2.23 -2.63
N GLY A 767 40.69 2.28 -1.47
CA GLY A 767 40.10 3.46 -0.84
C GLY A 767 41.05 4.51 -0.23
N ILE A 768 42.16 4.80 -0.91
CA ILE A 768 43.01 5.94 -0.58
C ILE A 768 42.29 7.25 -0.98
N GLU A 769 41.65 7.29 -2.16
CA GLU A 769 41.10 8.53 -2.74
C GLU A 769 40.06 9.24 -1.84
N ALA A 770 39.10 8.50 -1.27
CA ALA A 770 38.07 9.11 -0.42
C ALA A 770 38.64 9.64 0.90
N ILE A 771 39.61 8.94 1.51
CA ILE A 771 40.27 9.36 2.75
C ILE A 771 41.25 10.51 2.47
N GLU A 772 41.97 10.47 1.34
CA GLU A 772 42.80 11.58 0.86
C GLU A 772 41.97 12.82 0.61
N HIS A 773 40.82 12.70 -0.06
CA HIS A 773 39.92 13.83 -0.27
C HIS A 773 39.43 14.45 1.05
N ILE A 774 39.10 13.61 2.05
CA ILE A 774 38.75 14.10 3.40
C ILE A 774 39.93 14.89 4.01
N LYS A 775 41.17 14.39 3.89
CA LYS A 775 42.37 15.09 4.38
C LYS A 775 42.62 16.41 3.66
N ASP A 776 42.52 16.41 2.34
CA ASP A 776 42.71 17.59 1.51
C ASP A 776 41.67 18.65 1.88
N LEU A 777 40.41 18.25 2.08
CA LEU A 777 39.37 19.17 2.52
C LEU A 777 39.66 19.73 3.92
N LEU A 778 40.08 18.89 4.88
CA LEU A 778 40.49 19.37 6.20
C LEU A 778 41.65 20.38 6.11
N GLN A 779 42.64 20.12 5.26
CA GLN A 779 43.75 21.03 5.02
C GLN A 779 43.28 22.36 4.43
N ILE A 780 42.39 22.33 3.42
CA ILE A 780 41.79 23.52 2.81
C ILE A 780 41.02 24.34 3.85
N LEU A 781 40.31 23.67 4.77
CA LEU A 781 39.55 24.29 5.84
C LEU A 781 40.43 24.72 7.03
N GLY A 782 41.74 24.45 7.01
CA GLY A 782 42.68 24.76 8.09
C GLY A 782 42.43 23.96 9.37
N LYS A 783 41.94 22.73 9.26
CA LYS A 783 41.53 21.84 10.36
C LYS A 783 42.51 20.69 10.54
N ASN A 784 42.77 20.26 11.79
CA ASN A 784 43.58 19.07 12.03
C ASN A 784 42.71 17.81 12.12
N LEU A 785 43.23 16.72 11.58
CA LEU A 785 42.60 15.39 11.61
C LEU A 785 42.37 14.84 13.03
N THR A 786 43.20 15.22 14.01
CA THR A 786 43.04 14.83 15.42
C THR A 786 41.93 15.58 16.16
N ASP A 787 41.43 16.67 15.59
CA ASP A 787 40.37 17.49 16.22
C ASP A 787 38.98 16.87 16.07
N TYR A 788 38.85 15.84 15.21
CA TYR A 788 37.59 15.19 14.88
C TYR A 788 37.62 13.71 15.28
N THR A 789 36.49 13.21 15.76
CA THR A 789 36.25 11.77 15.88
C THR A 789 35.48 11.29 14.65
N VAL A 790 36.02 10.28 13.96
CA VAL A 790 35.41 9.70 12.76
C VAL A 790 34.39 8.62 13.13
N LEU A 791 33.19 8.72 12.55
CA LEU A 791 32.16 7.69 12.52
C LEU A 791 31.97 7.25 11.06
N THR A 792 32.16 5.95 10.79
CA THR A 792 32.12 5.39 9.42
C THR A 792 31.59 3.94 9.42
N PHE A 793 31.79 3.19 8.34
CA PHE A 793 31.51 1.76 8.26
C PHE A 793 32.46 0.95 9.14
N LYS A 794 31.97 -0.12 9.76
CA LYS A 794 32.82 -1.06 10.54
C LYS A 794 34.04 -1.55 9.74
N SER A 795 33.86 -1.83 8.46
CA SER A 795 34.93 -2.30 7.56
C SER A 795 35.94 -1.23 7.14
N ALA A 796 35.71 0.04 7.47
CA ALA A 796 36.58 1.16 7.09
C ALA A 796 37.35 1.74 8.29
N ILE A 797 37.09 1.27 9.52
CA ILE A 797 37.70 1.78 10.75
C ILE A 797 39.23 1.75 10.67
N ASP A 798 39.80 0.60 10.28
CA ASP A 798 41.25 0.42 10.25
C ASP A 798 41.91 1.34 9.21
N ASN A 799 41.28 1.54 8.04
CA ASN A 799 41.79 2.42 7.00
C ASN A 799 41.92 3.88 7.48
N PHE A 800 40.97 4.37 8.29
CA PHE A 800 41.06 5.72 8.87
C PHE A 800 42.14 5.80 9.97
N LYS A 801 42.26 4.75 10.81
CA LYS A 801 43.28 4.69 11.86
C LYS A 801 44.70 4.68 11.31
N GLU A 802 44.96 3.89 10.28
CA GLU A 802 46.28 3.82 9.62
C GLU A 802 46.76 5.19 9.12
N VAL A 803 45.83 6.05 8.75
CA VAL A 803 46.09 7.41 8.26
C VAL A 803 46.17 8.46 9.38
N GLY A 804 45.92 8.05 10.63
CA GLY A 804 46.08 8.87 11.83
C GLY A 804 44.81 9.58 12.34
N PHE A 805 43.63 9.22 11.83
CA PHE A 805 42.37 9.74 12.36
C PHE A 805 42.03 9.12 13.72
N ASN A 806 41.39 9.90 14.59
CA ASN A 806 40.72 9.37 15.78
C ASN A 806 39.37 8.78 15.34
N VAL A 807 39.13 7.49 15.54
CA VAL A 807 37.93 6.78 15.07
C VAL A 807 37.20 6.15 16.26
N VAL A 808 35.87 6.28 16.30
CA VAL A 808 35.07 5.53 17.28
C VAL A 808 34.82 4.11 16.79
N GLU A 809 35.13 3.10 17.61
CA GLU A 809 35.09 1.70 17.20
C GLU A 809 33.73 1.05 17.42
N ASP A 810 33.08 1.39 18.53
CA ASP A 810 31.81 0.78 18.95
C ASP A 810 30.58 1.43 18.31
N ILE A 811 30.76 2.56 17.59
CA ILE A 811 29.70 3.31 16.93
C ILE A 811 30.02 3.43 15.45
N TYR A 812 29.22 2.79 14.61
CA TYR A 812 29.44 2.71 13.17
C TYR A 812 28.10 2.60 12.44
N PHE A 813 28.07 2.82 11.12
CA PHE A 813 26.84 2.66 10.33
C PHE A 813 26.23 1.26 10.48
N GLY A 814 24.96 1.21 10.92
CA GLY A 814 24.24 0.01 11.34
C GLY A 814 24.24 -0.22 12.86
N ASN A 815 24.93 0.63 13.63
CA ASN A 815 24.97 0.63 15.10
C ASN A 815 25.18 2.07 15.63
N THR A 816 24.31 3.00 15.20
CA THR A 816 24.40 4.44 15.54
C THR A 816 23.45 4.87 16.66
N THR A 817 22.53 4.01 17.08
CA THR A 817 21.48 4.35 18.06
C THR A 817 21.92 4.07 19.50
N GLY A 818 21.55 4.97 20.41
CA GLY A 818 21.71 4.75 21.86
C GLY A 818 23.10 4.99 22.45
N TYR A 819 23.93 5.82 21.79
CA TYR A 819 25.23 6.22 22.31
C TYR A 819 25.30 7.74 22.53
N ASP A 820 25.80 8.11 23.72
CA ASP A 820 25.98 9.50 24.16
C ASP A 820 27.45 9.94 24.23
N SER A 821 28.40 9.02 24.03
CA SER A 821 29.85 9.27 24.13
C SER A 821 30.43 10.24 23.09
N LEU A 822 29.65 10.60 22.08
CA LEU A 822 30.00 11.55 21.02
C LEU A 822 29.33 12.93 21.19
N ASN A 823 28.47 13.09 22.20
CA ASN A 823 27.85 14.38 22.51
C ASN A 823 28.94 15.42 22.80
N GLY A 824 28.86 16.58 22.14
CA GLY A 824 29.81 17.66 22.38
C GLY A 824 31.21 17.40 21.79
N LYS A 825 31.37 16.42 20.89
CA LYS A 825 32.60 16.27 20.08
C LYS A 825 32.41 16.80 18.65
N ASN A 826 33.51 17.21 18.01
CA ASN A 826 33.52 17.45 16.56
C ASN A 826 33.58 16.11 15.84
N LEU A 827 32.73 15.91 14.83
CA LEU A 827 32.63 14.62 14.15
C LEU A 827 32.95 14.74 12.67
N ILE A 828 33.60 13.70 12.15
CA ILE A 828 33.58 13.39 10.72
C ILE A 828 32.64 12.19 10.57
N VAL A 829 31.53 12.38 9.86
CA VAL A 829 30.63 11.28 9.47
C VAL A 829 30.98 10.92 8.04
N ALA A 830 31.67 9.79 7.84
CA ALA A 830 32.23 9.42 6.54
C ALA A 830 31.54 8.20 5.94
N GLY A 831 30.62 8.44 5.01
CA GLY A 831 30.03 7.42 4.14
C GLY A 831 28.56 7.64 3.81
N THR A 832 28.13 7.07 2.69
CA THR A 832 26.72 6.96 2.30
C THR A 832 26.22 5.54 2.60
N PRO A 833 25.38 5.33 3.63
CA PRO A 833 25.01 4.00 4.14
C PRO A 833 23.99 3.28 3.25
N HIS A 834 24.37 3.02 2.00
CA HIS A 834 23.61 2.16 1.10
C HIS A 834 23.49 0.75 1.68
N ILE A 835 22.29 0.19 1.58
CA ILE A 835 22.02 -1.24 1.83
C ILE A 835 21.90 -2.01 0.50
N PRO A 836 22.08 -3.34 0.50
CA PRO A 836 21.97 -4.15 -0.71
C PRO A 836 20.61 -3.99 -1.41
N SER A 837 20.61 -4.04 -2.74
CA SER A 837 19.40 -3.86 -3.58
C SER A 837 18.27 -4.83 -3.19
N GLY A 838 18.56 -6.10 -2.96
CA GLY A 838 17.56 -7.08 -2.50
C GLY A 838 16.94 -6.72 -1.14
N ASN A 839 17.71 -6.15 -0.21
CA ASN A 839 17.17 -5.64 1.06
C ASN A 839 16.26 -4.42 0.85
N ILE A 840 16.56 -3.53 -0.10
CA ILE A 840 15.68 -2.40 -0.46
C ILE A 840 14.38 -2.94 -1.05
N LYS A 841 14.47 -3.86 -2.01
CA LYS A 841 13.32 -4.46 -2.71
C LYS A 841 12.39 -5.20 -1.74
N ILE A 842 12.93 -6.05 -0.88
CA ILE A 842 12.12 -6.76 0.13
C ILE A 842 11.50 -5.78 1.13
N ALA A 843 12.24 -4.77 1.61
CA ALA A 843 11.69 -3.74 2.49
C ALA A 843 10.55 -2.96 1.80
N SER A 844 10.70 -2.66 0.51
CA SER A 844 9.68 -1.94 -0.28
C SER A 844 8.39 -2.74 -0.38
N LEU A 845 8.47 -4.05 -0.63
CA LEU A 845 7.30 -4.94 -0.62
C LEU A 845 6.66 -4.96 0.77
N LEU A 846 7.44 -5.13 1.83
CA LEU A 846 6.93 -5.18 3.20
C LEU A 846 6.24 -3.88 3.65
N LEU A 847 6.73 -2.73 3.17
CA LEU A 847 6.21 -1.41 3.54
C LEU A 847 5.03 -0.96 2.66
N PHE A 848 5.07 -1.27 1.35
CA PHE A 848 4.20 -0.63 0.36
C PHE A 848 3.49 -1.61 -0.57
N HIS A 849 3.30 -2.88 -0.17
CA HIS A 849 2.78 -3.89 -1.10
C HIS A 849 1.50 -3.50 -1.86
N TYR A 850 0.58 -2.76 -1.22
CA TYR A 850 -0.67 -2.32 -1.83
C TYR A 850 -0.47 -1.30 -2.95
N MET A 851 0.73 -0.74 -3.08
CA MET A 851 1.08 0.30 -4.04
C MET A 851 1.71 -0.26 -5.33
N PHE A 852 2.11 -1.53 -5.34
CA PHE A 852 2.66 -2.20 -6.51
C PHE A 852 1.53 -2.78 -7.36
N ASN A 853 1.46 -2.43 -8.64
CA ASN A 853 0.45 -2.96 -9.56
C ASN A 853 0.86 -4.33 -10.11
N ASN A 854 2.14 -4.46 -10.44
CA ASN A 854 2.77 -5.74 -10.77
C ASN A 854 4.11 -5.86 -10.04
N GLN A 855 4.08 -6.52 -8.88
CA GLN A 855 5.23 -6.70 -8.01
C GLN A 855 6.42 -7.32 -8.76
N SER A 856 6.21 -8.35 -9.57
CA SER A 856 7.32 -9.04 -10.27
C SER A 856 8.02 -8.14 -11.29
N ILE A 857 7.28 -7.32 -12.04
CA ILE A 857 7.87 -6.40 -13.03
C ILE A 857 8.55 -5.22 -12.33
N GLU A 858 7.86 -4.61 -11.37
CA GLU A 858 8.35 -3.41 -10.70
C GLU A 858 9.56 -3.70 -9.79
N ILE A 859 9.61 -4.88 -9.16
CA ILE A 859 10.75 -5.31 -8.32
C ILE A 859 11.92 -5.83 -9.15
N ALA A 860 11.71 -6.25 -10.40
CA ALA A 860 12.78 -6.64 -11.32
C ALA A 860 13.74 -5.48 -11.64
N GLU A 861 13.29 -4.25 -11.45
CA GLU A 861 13.99 -3.04 -11.84
C GLU A 861 15.42 -2.93 -11.25
N GLU A 862 16.35 -2.42 -12.04
CA GLU A 862 17.72 -2.13 -11.63
C GLU A 862 17.91 -0.63 -11.32
N MET A 863 18.87 -0.30 -10.47
CA MET A 863 19.15 1.11 -10.16
C MET A 863 19.67 1.86 -11.39
N ASN A 864 19.06 2.99 -11.68
CA ASN A 864 19.57 3.97 -12.61
C ASN A 864 20.68 4.80 -11.95
N THR A 865 21.91 4.68 -12.47
CA THR A 865 23.10 5.35 -11.94
C THR A 865 23.38 6.71 -12.56
N GLN A 866 22.65 7.10 -13.62
CA GLN A 866 22.91 8.32 -14.39
C GLN A 866 21.88 9.42 -14.08
N LYS A 867 20.72 9.04 -13.56
CA LYS A 867 19.59 9.94 -13.30
C LYS A 867 19.85 10.88 -12.12
N ARG A 868 19.31 12.08 -12.23
CA ARG A 868 19.26 13.07 -11.15
C ARG A 868 17.93 12.99 -10.42
N TYR A 869 17.97 13.16 -9.12
CA TYR A 869 16.81 13.15 -8.26
C TYR A 869 16.82 14.39 -7.37
N GLN A 870 15.66 14.97 -7.12
CA GLN A 870 15.51 16.02 -6.11
C GLN A 870 15.48 15.36 -4.74
N ILE A 871 16.61 15.36 -4.04
CA ILE A 871 16.73 14.80 -2.70
C ILE A 871 16.82 15.98 -1.74
N ASN A 872 15.86 16.11 -0.82
CA ASN A 872 15.93 17.07 0.28
C ASN A 872 16.21 18.52 -0.16
N GLY A 873 15.61 18.96 -1.27
CA GLY A 873 15.79 20.33 -1.79
C GLY A 873 17.00 20.52 -2.72
N VAL A 874 17.70 19.44 -3.06
CA VAL A 874 18.91 19.43 -3.88
C VAL A 874 18.73 18.50 -5.07
N LEU A 875 18.97 18.99 -6.28
CA LEU A 875 18.98 18.15 -7.49
C LEU A 875 20.39 17.57 -7.69
N ILE A 876 20.54 16.28 -7.44
CA ILE A 876 21.82 15.58 -7.52
C ILE A 876 21.69 14.25 -8.25
N ARG A 877 22.76 13.84 -8.94
CA ARG A 877 22.88 12.49 -9.49
C ARG A 877 23.07 11.50 -8.35
N PHE A 878 22.16 10.55 -8.23
CA PHE A 878 22.18 9.57 -7.15
C PHE A 878 21.71 8.20 -7.66
N PRO A 879 22.46 7.10 -7.49
CA PRO A 879 22.01 5.78 -7.92
C PRO A 879 20.71 5.36 -7.23
N SER A 880 19.62 5.26 -7.99
CA SER A 880 18.29 4.94 -7.45
C SER A 880 17.36 4.34 -8.51
N TYR A 881 16.18 3.92 -8.08
CA TYR A 881 15.15 3.26 -8.90
C TYR A 881 14.20 4.30 -9.51
N ASP A 882 13.67 4.03 -10.69
CA ASP A 882 12.57 4.72 -11.34
C ASP A 882 11.24 4.49 -10.59
N ASN A 883 10.99 3.29 -10.07
CA ASN A 883 9.85 3.05 -9.18
C ASN A 883 9.96 3.92 -7.91
N CYS A 884 8.97 4.79 -7.73
CA CYS A 884 8.96 5.79 -6.66
C CYS A 884 8.92 5.18 -5.25
N TYR A 885 8.32 4.01 -5.05
CA TYR A 885 8.22 3.35 -3.75
C TYR A 885 9.51 2.64 -3.35
N ILE A 886 10.21 2.04 -4.33
CA ILE A 886 11.54 1.44 -4.10
C ILE A 886 12.55 2.56 -3.80
N ARG A 887 12.50 3.65 -4.57
CA ARG A 887 13.30 4.86 -4.33
C ARG A 887 13.02 5.49 -2.97
N LEU A 888 11.74 5.66 -2.60
CA LEU A 888 11.35 6.19 -1.29
C LEU A 888 11.90 5.33 -0.15
N THR A 889 11.82 4.00 -0.28
CA THR A 889 12.39 3.05 0.70
C THR A 889 13.90 3.21 0.82
N GLN A 890 14.62 3.27 -0.32
CA GLN A 890 16.06 3.49 -0.34
C GLN A 890 16.45 4.79 0.35
N PHE A 891 15.77 5.90 0.03
CA PHE A 891 16.08 7.21 0.57
C PHE A 891 15.80 7.28 2.06
N TYR A 892 14.68 6.72 2.50
CA TYR A 892 14.33 6.63 3.91
C TYR A 892 15.38 5.85 4.73
N LEU A 893 15.88 4.74 4.21
CA LEU A 893 16.91 3.91 4.88
C LEU A 893 18.26 4.63 4.98
N VAL A 894 18.69 5.28 3.90
CA VAL A 894 19.94 6.06 3.89
C VAL A 894 19.84 7.28 4.81
N GLN A 895 18.75 8.03 4.71
CA GLN A 895 18.52 9.25 5.49
C GLN A 895 18.44 8.97 6.98
N THR A 896 17.73 7.92 7.38
CA THR A 896 17.58 7.56 8.80
C THR A 896 18.92 7.32 9.45
N GLU A 897 19.79 6.53 8.80
CA GLU A 897 21.11 6.21 9.34
C GLU A 897 22.04 7.44 9.39
N LEU A 898 22.00 8.30 8.38
CA LEU A 898 22.77 9.55 8.35
C LEU A 898 22.34 10.53 9.44
N LEU A 899 21.03 10.74 9.62
CA LEU A 899 20.50 11.60 10.68
C LEU A 899 20.87 11.11 12.07
N GLN A 900 20.85 9.80 12.29
CA GLN A 900 21.27 9.20 13.55
C GLN A 900 22.77 9.42 13.81
N ALA A 901 23.62 9.25 12.80
CA ALA A 901 25.07 9.45 12.89
C ALA A 901 25.43 10.92 13.17
N VAL A 902 24.88 11.86 12.40
CA VAL A 902 25.10 13.31 12.58
C VAL A 902 24.55 13.77 13.93
N GLY A 903 23.37 13.28 14.31
CA GLY A 903 22.70 13.59 15.57
C GLY A 903 23.49 13.22 16.83
N ARG A 904 24.49 12.34 16.73
CA ARG A 904 25.35 11.97 17.86
C ARG A 904 26.16 13.15 18.43
N ALA A 905 26.46 14.17 17.61
CA ALA A 905 27.15 15.38 18.07
C ALA A 905 26.24 16.34 18.86
N ARG A 906 24.92 16.26 18.70
CA ARG A 906 23.91 17.17 19.29
C ARG A 906 24.20 18.66 19.00
N LEU A 907 24.38 19.01 17.72
CA LEU A 907 24.74 20.37 17.26
C LEU A 907 23.76 21.47 17.70
N ASN A 908 22.50 21.13 17.90
CA ASN A 908 21.50 22.06 18.42
C ASN A 908 21.78 22.56 19.85
N ARG A 909 22.59 21.84 20.65
CA ARG A 909 22.97 22.25 22.02
C ARG A 909 24.42 22.69 22.15
N ASN A 910 25.28 22.29 21.20
CA ASN A 910 26.72 22.48 21.27
C ASN A 910 27.19 23.52 20.25
N LYS A 911 27.24 24.79 20.66
CA LYS A 911 27.48 25.95 19.77
C LYS A 911 28.86 25.99 19.10
N ASN A 912 29.85 25.36 19.71
CA ASN A 912 31.24 25.35 19.22
C ASN A 912 31.59 24.08 18.43
N ASN A 913 30.60 23.23 18.19
CA ASN A 913 30.81 21.93 17.60
C ASN A 913 30.54 21.95 16.11
N GLU A 914 31.28 21.11 15.41
CA GLU A 914 31.13 20.92 13.98
C GLU A 914 31.00 19.44 13.62
N VAL A 915 30.11 19.16 12.67
CA VAL A 915 30.07 17.88 11.97
C VAL A 915 30.42 18.12 10.51
N LEU A 916 31.39 17.36 10.02
CA LEU A 916 31.72 17.26 8.60
C LEU A 916 31.14 15.94 8.07
N LEU A 917 30.09 16.04 7.26
CA LEU A 917 29.42 14.89 6.65
C LEU A 917 29.97 14.67 5.24
N PHE A 918 30.58 13.51 5.01
CA PHE A 918 31.03 13.08 3.69
C PHE A 918 30.08 12.02 3.15
N SER A 919 29.06 12.49 2.42
CA SER A 919 28.04 11.66 1.77
C SER A 919 27.38 12.46 0.65
N ASN A 920 27.19 11.85 -0.52
CA ASN A 920 26.44 12.45 -1.61
C ASN A 920 24.90 12.40 -1.45
N PHE A 921 24.38 11.94 -0.30
CA PHE A 921 22.95 12.00 0.00
C PHE A 921 22.65 13.27 0.82
N PRO A 922 22.11 14.34 0.21
CA PRO A 922 21.95 15.64 0.88
C PRO A 922 20.97 15.58 2.05
N LEU A 923 21.36 16.16 3.18
CA LEU A 923 20.50 16.36 4.36
C LEU A 923 19.94 17.77 4.41
N GLN A 924 18.70 17.92 4.90
CA GLN A 924 18.06 19.24 5.03
C GLN A 924 18.64 20.04 6.22
N GLU A 925 19.26 19.35 7.17
CA GLU A 925 19.91 19.91 8.36
C GLU A 925 21.20 20.66 8.01
N THR A 926 21.79 20.38 6.84
CA THR A 926 23.07 20.93 6.41
C THR A 926 23.03 22.47 6.38
N HIS A 927 24.12 23.10 6.82
CA HIS A 927 24.30 24.56 6.79
C HIS A 927 25.05 25.01 5.55
N SER A 928 26.00 24.20 5.09
CA SER A 928 26.80 24.50 3.92
C SER A 928 27.16 23.22 3.20
N PHE A 929 27.01 23.24 1.89
CA PHE A 929 27.47 22.16 1.01
C PHE A 929 28.84 22.51 0.45
N TYR A 930 29.73 21.53 0.38
CA TYR A 930 31.00 21.62 -0.32
C TYR A 930 30.97 20.79 -1.59
N MET A 931 31.31 21.43 -2.71
CA MET A 931 31.34 20.82 -4.04
C MET A 931 32.34 21.56 -4.94
N ASP A 932 33.11 20.85 -5.76
CA ASP A 932 33.99 21.44 -6.78
C ASP A 932 34.85 22.61 -6.28
N ARG A 933 35.38 22.50 -5.05
CA ARG A 933 36.15 23.55 -4.37
C ARG A 933 35.38 24.85 -4.10
N LYS A 934 34.05 24.80 -4.07
CA LYS A 934 33.15 25.91 -3.72
C LYS A 934 32.30 25.51 -2.52
N CYS A 935 32.12 26.46 -1.60
CA CYS A 935 31.21 26.31 -0.46
C CYS A 935 29.92 27.08 -0.76
N ILE A 936 28.79 26.38 -0.74
CA ILE A 936 27.48 26.93 -1.01
C ILE A 936 26.68 26.89 0.29
N LYS A 937 26.08 28.03 0.69
CA LYS A 937 25.22 28.06 1.88
C LYS A 937 23.90 27.34 1.57
N GLY A 938 23.55 26.39 2.43
CA GLY A 938 22.28 25.67 2.41
C GLY A 938 21.16 26.48 3.03
#